data_AF-A0A0B2UJ67-F1
#
_entry.id   AF-A0A0B2UJ67-F1
#
_cell.length_a   1.000
_cell.length_b   1.000
_cell.length_c   1.000
_cell.angle_alpha   90.00
_cell.angle_beta   90.00
_cell.angle_gamma   90.00
#
_symmetry.space_group_name_H-M   'P 1'
#
loop_
_entity.id
_entity.type
_entity.pdbx_description
1 polymer ?
#
loop_
_entity_poly.entity_id
_entity_poly.type
_entity_poly.pdbx_seq_one_letter_code
_entity_poly.pdbx_strand_id
1 'polypeptide(L)'
;MESWKSKSLEHINIQFRSIMEDMGIDEEKQHKLAAKLNLSKKIKTITSMQTMDERKKKIREYVVKLSDRNSVLNLLSLSCSLESGPDVLYEIFTIEGGHDVLVRCMRRMDDEFSDAICDTLSMILSKYGNHFPPFLRPLLDRFICGKIQDTKAFFKIIEFLVNEGKAEELFYSIDFNRCVCNTYLSRIIEHVMRIPRVVDELNFLITLLKSARSVHVKYILFVSGFHQLEQRVVCREIYDVIAKEIRCSMTGDFRKDRIEEILRIAESQGHLDIVCCVAEAFVFGDREIFKNVEVRSREPAKCMIEEKAEEQSVNEKECVTMDTGKPKPKKIIKKVVKNAMPSKKYMPVKWKKIGKGSSLWSKINIKEIEGLFSVDDFEAFEVKEEKPKTSSVRLDNKRPSVFSEKKSYAINIALGRVKVSNYELKQTIVEMRDDFDENLVKQLLFYFPTDEEIEHLQVTEDLFGRGEEFFKECIDEIEMIKRCLYYLYFATSFKDQCLMNTLSILREYYEVLLRSNELRKFLGVALAVGNYLNMGSFLGNAEGFTMDSIPTILEAKNNDASLFRFIERRINARTLVNELFIVHEASRMNFEALCVEIDELKKNYINANGSSFARIQEKMDEIQPRYDTVCLMYEDVVRLHRECGEYFGESIDDEFNSRMILFLDRLSHDLHE
;
A
#
# COMPACT_ATOMS: atom_id res chain seq x y z
N MET A 1 -11.34 -14.65 12.42
CA MET A 1 -11.56 -14.48 10.97
C MET A 1 -11.78 -15.81 10.22
N GLU A 2 -12.14 -16.92 10.90
CA GLU A 2 -12.27 -18.26 10.28
C GLU A 2 -13.72 -18.67 9.88
N SER A 3 -14.75 -17.85 10.13
CA SER A 3 -16.15 -18.30 10.08
C SER A 3 -16.75 -18.47 8.66
N TRP A 4 -16.44 -17.57 7.72
CA TRP A 4 -17.01 -17.57 6.37
C TRP A 4 -16.43 -18.62 5.40
N LYS A 5 -15.12 -18.89 5.49
CA LYS A 5 -14.43 -19.94 4.72
C LYS A 5 -14.95 -21.33 5.09
N SER A 6 -15.18 -21.58 6.38
CA SER A 6 -15.75 -22.83 6.88
C SER A 6 -17.16 -23.05 6.33
N LYS A 7 -18.07 -22.06 6.43
CA LYS A 7 -19.47 -22.21 5.98
C LYS A 7 -19.60 -22.41 4.46
N SER A 8 -18.83 -21.68 3.65
CA SER A 8 -18.89 -21.78 2.18
C SER A 8 -18.30 -23.09 1.66
N LEU A 9 -17.21 -23.55 2.30
CA LEU A 9 -16.60 -24.85 2.01
C LEU A 9 -17.50 -26.01 2.45
N GLU A 10 -18.17 -25.87 3.59
CA GLU A 10 -19.16 -26.85 4.08
C GLU A 10 -20.32 -26.99 3.08
N HIS A 11 -20.83 -25.87 2.56
CA HIS A 11 -21.91 -25.88 1.57
C HIS A 11 -21.49 -26.60 0.27
N ILE A 12 -20.27 -26.37 -0.22
CA ILE A 12 -19.73 -27.14 -1.36
C ILE A 12 -19.58 -28.62 -1.01
N ASN A 13 -19.09 -28.94 0.18
CA ASN A 13 -18.92 -30.33 0.59
C ASN A 13 -20.28 -31.05 0.69
N ILE A 14 -21.34 -30.34 1.08
CA ILE A 14 -22.71 -30.86 1.08
C ILE A 14 -23.18 -31.09 -0.37
N GLN A 15 -23.05 -30.10 -1.25
CA GLN A 15 -23.44 -30.25 -2.66
C GLN A 15 -22.67 -31.36 -3.38
N PHE A 16 -21.36 -31.45 -3.15
CA PHE A 16 -20.51 -32.49 -3.72
C PHE A 16 -20.91 -33.89 -3.22
N ARG A 17 -21.23 -34.03 -1.93
CA ARG A 17 -21.67 -35.31 -1.36
C ARG A 17 -23.05 -35.73 -1.89
N SER A 18 -24.00 -34.79 -1.96
CA SER A 18 -25.34 -35.05 -2.52
C SER A 18 -25.27 -35.56 -3.97
N ILE A 19 -24.41 -34.98 -4.82
CA ILE A 19 -24.20 -35.48 -6.18
C ILE A 19 -23.62 -36.90 -6.20
N MET A 20 -22.71 -37.21 -5.27
CA MET A 20 -22.10 -38.55 -5.16
C MET A 20 -23.09 -39.58 -4.62
N GLU A 21 -24.02 -39.16 -3.77
CA GLU A 21 -25.16 -39.95 -3.30
C GLU A 21 -26.09 -40.32 -4.45
N ASP A 22 -26.43 -39.37 -5.33
CA ASP A 22 -27.23 -39.61 -6.53
C ASP A 22 -26.54 -40.61 -7.50
N MET A 23 -25.21 -40.70 -7.45
CA MET A 23 -24.40 -41.68 -8.21
C MET A 23 -24.26 -43.05 -7.52
N GLY A 24 -24.90 -43.26 -6.36
CA GLY A 24 -24.90 -44.53 -5.62
C GLY A 24 -23.60 -44.83 -4.86
N ILE A 25 -22.81 -43.80 -4.52
CA ILE A 25 -21.56 -43.97 -3.76
C ILE A 25 -21.88 -44.02 -2.26
N ASP A 26 -21.29 -44.99 -1.56
CA ASP A 26 -21.38 -45.15 -0.10
C ASP A 26 -20.94 -43.91 0.70
N GLU A 27 -21.65 -43.60 1.79
CA GLU A 27 -21.47 -42.41 2.61
C GLU A 27 -20.06 -42.27 3.19
N GLU A 28 -19.43 -43.38 3.63
CA GLU A 28 -18.07 -43.38 4.16
C GLU A 28 -17.05 -43.00 3.07
N LYS A 29 -17.28 -43.47 1.84
CA LYS A 29 -16.47 -43.09 0.67
C LYS A 29 -16.71 -41.64 0.26
N GLN A 30 -17.95 -41.14 0.31
CA GLN A 30 -18.26 -39.74 0.00
C GLN A 30 -17.48 -38.78 0.89
N HIS A 31 -17.48 -39.02 2.21
CA HIS A 31 -16.72 -38.22 3.18
C HIS A 31 -15.21 -38.27 2.93
N LYS A 32 -14.65 -39.45 2.63
CA LYS A 32 -13.23 -39.61 2.30
C LYS A 32 -12.85 -38.87 1.01
N LEU A 33 -13.68 -38.93 -0.02
CA LEU A 33 -13.46 -38.22 -1.29
C LEU A 33 -13.60 -36.70 -1.12
N ALA A 34 -14.61 -36.23 -0.41
CA ALA A 34 -14.78 -34.82 -0.09
C ALA A 34 -13.60 -34.28 0.74
N ALA A 35 -13.04 -35.04 1.67
CA ALA A 35 -11.86 -34.61 2.42
C ALA A 35 -10.57 -34.56 1.56
N LYS A 36 -10.44 -35.45 0.57
CA LYS A 36 -9.21 -35.64 -0.23
C LYS A 36 -9.11 -34.73 -1.47
N LEU A 37 -10.24 -34.34 -2.06
CA LEU A 37 -10.28 -33.51 -3.26
C LEU A 37 -10.10 -32.02 -2.96
N ASN A 38 -9.32 -31.32 -3.79
CA ASN A 38 -9.20 -29.87 -3.70
C ASN A 38 -10.48 -29.15 -4.18
N LEU A 39 -10.63 -27.89 -3.81
CA LEU A 39 -11.83 -27.09 -4.09
C LEU A 39 -12.17 -27.03 -5.58
N SER A 40 -11.16 -26.80 -6.43
CA SER A 40 -11.32 -26.75 -7.89
C SER A 40 -11.89 -28.04 -8.47
N LYS A 41 -11.38 -29.21 -8.06
CA LYS A 41 -11.90 -30.51 -8.52
C LYS A 41 -13.34 -30.75 -8.09
N LYS A 42 -13.71 -30.37 -6.86
CA LYS A 42 -15.10 -30.47 -6.38
C LYS A 42 -16.04 -29.63 -7.22
N ILE A 43 -15.67 -28.37 -7.49
CA ILE A 43 -16.45 -27.46 -8.33
C ILE A 43 -16.59 -28.02 -9.75
N LYS A 44 -15.52 -28.58 -10.34
CA LYS A 44 -15.56 -29.22 -11.65
C LYS A 44 -16.56 -30.37 -11.71
N THR A 45 -16.56 -31.26 -10.71
CA THR A 45 -17.54 -32.35 -10.61
C THR A 45 -18.97 -31.86 -10.41
N ILE A 46 -19.17 -30.85 -9.54
CA ILE A 46 -20.49 -30.26 -9.33
C ILE A 46 -21.01 -29.64 -10.64
N THR A 47 -20.15 -28.95 -11.37
CA THR A 47 -20.53 -28.27 -12.63
C THR A 47 -20.81 -29.27 -13.74
N SER A 48 -20.10 -30.40 -13.81
CA SER A 48 -20.32 -31.42 -14.83
C SER A 48 -21.65 -32.15 -14.70
N MET A 49 -22.25 -32.15 -13.51
CA MET A 49 -23.53 -32.83 -13.24
C MET A 49 -24.74 -31.88 -13.37
N GLN A 50 -24.50 -30.57 -13.56
CA GLN A 50 -25.58 -29.60 -13.74
C GLN A 50 -26.16 -29.64 -15.15
N THR A 51 -27.46 -29.41 -15.24
CA THR A 51 -28.12 -29.21 -16.54
C THR A 51 -27.71 -27.87 -17.16
N MET A 52 -27.90 -27.73 -18.47
CA MET A 52 -27.59 -26.47 -19.16
C MET A 52 -28.40 -25.29 -18.62
N ASP A 53 -29.67 -25.48 -18.27
CA ASP A 53 -30.52 -24.39 -17.77
C ASP A 53 -30.14 -23.96 -16.34
N GLU A 54 -29.71 -24.91 -15.50
CA GLU A 54 -29.11 -24.60 -14.19
C GLU A 54 -27.85 -23.76 -14.34
N ARG A 55 -26.95 -24.13 -15.26
CA ARG A 55 -25.72 -23.38 -15.52
C ARG A 55 -26.00 -21.96 -16.00
N LYS A 56 -26.98 -21.77 -16.91
CA LYS A 56 -27.43 -20.45 -17.37
C LYS A 56 -27.93 -19.58 -16.21
N LYS A 57 -28.76 -20.14 -15.32
CA LYS A 57 -29.27 -19.43 -14.14
C LYS A 57 -28.14 -19.06 -13.18
N LYS A 58 -27.23 -20.00 -12.90
CA LYS A 58 -26.12 -19.79 -11.98
C LYS A 58 -25.13 -18.73 -12.47
N ILE A 59 -24.88 -18.63 -13.78
CA ILE A 59 -24.01 -17.56 -14.32
C ILE A 59 -24.57 -16.18 -13.95
N ARG A 60 -25.87 -15.94 -14.15
CA ARG A 60 -26.52 -14.68 -13.74
C ARG A 60 -26.33 -14.41 -12.25
N GLU A 61 -26.60 -15.41 -11.42
CA GLU A 61 -26.43 -15.29 -9.96
C GLU A 61 -24.97 -15.00 -9.57
N TYR A 62 -23.99 -15.62 -10.24
CA TYR A 62 -22.57 -15.38 -9.96
C TYR A 62 -22.14 -13.97 -10.34
N VAL A 63 -22.58 -13.45 -11.48
CA VAL A 63 -22.27 -12.08 -11.91
C VAL A 63 -22.82 -11.07 -10.92
N VAL A 64 -24.09 -11.21 -10.48
CA VAL A 64 -24.69 -10.37 -9.45
C VAL A 64 -23.96 -10.51 -8.11
N LYS A 65 -23.69 -11.73 -7.64
CA LYS A 65 -22.99 -11.92 -6.36
C LYS A 65 -21.56 -11.33 -6.37
N LEU A 66 -20.89 -11.34 -7.52
CA LEU A 66 -19.56 -10.77 -7.69
C LEU A 66 -19.59 -9.25 -7.87
N SER A 67 -20.71 -8.63 -8.26
CA SER A 67 -20.81 -7.16 -8.31
C SER A 67 -20.72 -6.53 -6.92
N ASP A 68 -21.25 -7.23 -5.92
CA ASP A 68 -21.38 -6.73 -4.56
C ASP A 68 -20.13 -7.03 -3.73
N ARG A 69 -19.59 -8.26 -3.84
CA ARG A 69 -18.42 -8.69 -3.06
C ARG A 69 -17.52 -9.67 -3.79
N ASN A 70 -16.22 -9.60 -3.49
CA ASN A 70 -15.27 -10.61 -3.96
C ASN A 70 -15.54 -11.96 -3.26
N SER A 71 -15.65 -13.02 -4.06
CA SER A 71 -15.87 -14.36 -3.55
C SER A 71 -15.11 -15.36 -4.42
N VAL A 72 -14.03 -15.93 -3.86
CA VAL A 72 -13.22 -16.97 -4.53
C VAL A 72 -14.11 -18.11 -5.02
N LEU A 73 -15.10 -18.51 -4.20
CA LEU A 73 -16.04 -19.57 -4.53
C LEU A 73 -16.86 -19.26 -5.78
N ASN A 74 -17.53 -18.10 -5.81
CA ASN A 74 -18.40 -17.72 -6.93
C ASN A 74 -17.57 -17.52 -8.20
N LEU A 75 -16.38 -16.93 -8.07
CA LEU A 75 -15.47 -16.73 -9.18
C LEU A 75 -14.97 -18.05 -9.77
N LEU A 76 -14.51 -19.00 -8.93
CA LEU A 76 -14.09 -20.32 -9.39
C LEU A 76 -15.24 -21.12 -10.02
N SER A 77 -16.45 -20.99 -9.47
CA SER A 77 -17.65 -21.66 -10.01
C SER A 77 -18.07 -21.08 -11.36
N LEU A 78 -18.02 -19.75 -11.49
CA LEU A 78 -18.23 -19.03 -12.74
C LEU A 78 -17.18 -19.43 -13.78
N SER A 79 -15.90 -19.37 -13.42
CA SER A 79 -14.76 -19.74 -14.26
C SER A 79 -14.90 -21.17 -14.77
N CYS A 80 -15.17 -22.14 -13.90
CA CYS A 80 -15.40 -23.53 -14.28
C CYS A 80 -16.61 -23.71 -15.22
N SER A 81 -17.69 -22.96 -14.97
CA SER A 81 -18.89 -22.99 -15.82
C SER A 81 -18.64 -22.41 -17.20
N LEU A 82 -17.79 -21.40 -17.32
CA LEU A 82 -17.39 -20.84 -18.61
C LEU A 82 -16.33 -21.71 -19.30
N GLU A 83 -15.36 -22.27 -18.58
CA GLU A 83 -14.29 -23.12 -19.11
C GLU A 83 -14.87 -24.37 -19.80
N SER A 84 -15.77 -25.09 -19.11
CA SER A 84 -16.35 -26.36 -19.59
C SER A 84 -17.64 -26.20 -20.41
N GLY A 85 -18.14 -24.97 -20.57
CA GLY A 85 -19.43 -24.69 -21.20
C GLY A 85 -19.33 -24.32 -22.69
N PRO A 86 -20.45 -24.41 -23.43
CA PRO A 86 -20.57 -23.86 -24.78
C PRO A 86 -20.65 -22.32 -24.76
N ASP A 87 -20.40 -21.67 -25.90
CA ASP A 87 -20.29 -20.21 -26.03
C ASP A 87 -21.54 -19.44 -25.58
N VAL A 88 -22.73 -20.06 -25.66
CA VAL A 88 -23.99 -19.48 -25.14
C VAL A 88 -23.89 -19.08 -23.66
N LEU A 89 -23.10 -19.80 -22.86
CA LEU A 89 -22.87 -19.42 -21.45
C LEU A 89 -22.04 -18.14 -21.34
N TYR A 90 -21.10 -17.92 -22.25
CA TYR A 90 -20.31 -16.71 -22.33
C TYR A 90 -21.13 -15.51 -22.85
N GLU A 91 -22.04 -15.74 -23.80
CA GLU A 91 -23.00 -14.71 -24.23
C GLU A 91 -23.83 -14.20 -23.06
N ILE A 92 -24.36 -15.10 -22.21
CA ILE A 92 -25.11 -14.72 -21.01
C ILE A 92 -24.21 -13.94 -20.04
N PHE A 93 -23.00 -14.42 -19.78
CA PHE A 93 -22.04 -13.71 -18.93
C PHE A 93 -21.79 -12.27 -19.44
N THR A 94 -21.69 -12.10 -20.76
CA THR A 94 -21.48 -10.81 -21.41
C THR A 94 -22.71 -9.90 -21.27
N ILE A 95 -23.91 -10.41 -21.53
CA ILE A 95 -25.18 -9.67 -21.42
C ILE A 95 -25.41 -9.12 -20.02
N GLU A 96 -25.01 -9.87 -18.99
CA GLU A 96 -25.16 -9.47 -17.59
C GLU A 96 -24.05 -8.50 -17.09
N GLY A 97 -23.17 -8.02 -17.98
CA GLY A 97 -22.08 -7.11 -17.60
C GLY A 97 -20.92 -7.81 -16.89
N GLY A 98 -20.70 -9.10 -17.19
CA GLY A 98 -19.69 -9.91 -16.54
C GLY A 98 -18.26 -9.35 -16.64
N HIS A 99 -17.89 -8.78 -17.80
CA HIS A 99 -16.57 -8.15 -17.98
C HIS A 99 -16.36 -6.97 -17.02
N ASP A 100 -17.34 -6.08 -16.90
CA ASP A 100 -17.30 -4.94 -15.97
C ASP A 100 -17.21 -5.40 -14.51
N VAL A 101 -17.93 -6.46 -14.16
CA VAL A 101 -17.85 -7.07 -12.82
C VAL A 101 -16.45 -7.59 -12.54
N LEU A 102 -15.82 -8.31 -13.48
CA LEU A 102 -14.44 -8.80 -13.29
C LEU A 102 -13.43 -7.65 -13.21
N VAL A 103 -13.61 -6.57 -13.97
CA VAL A 103 -12.77 -5.37 -13.85
C VAL A 103 -12.95 -4.68 -12.50
N ARG A 104 -14.18 -4.61 -11.99
CA ARG A 104 -14.46 -4.10 -10.64
C ARG A 104 -13.84 -4.99 -9.55
N CYS A 105 -13.90 -6.30 -9.72
CA CYS A 105 -13.26 -7.27 -8.84
C CYS A 105 -11.74 -7.07 -8.76
N MET A 106 -11.06 -6.81 -9.89
CA MET A 106 -9.62 -6.45 -9.90
C MET A 106 -9.35 -5.17 -9.11
N ARG A 107 -10.19 -4.14 -9.24
CA ARG A 107 -10.04 -2.91 -8.45
C ARG A 107 -10.24 -3.12 -6.95
N ARG A 108 -10.92 -4.18 -6.53
CA ARG A 108 -11.18 -4.53 -5.12
C ARG A 108 -10.37 -5.74 -4.63
N MET A 109 -9.44 -6.26 -5.44
CA MET A 109 -8.76 -7.52 -5.15
C MET A 109 -7.89 -7.43 -3.88
N ASP A 110 -7.95 -8.49 -3.07
CA ASP A 110 -7.08 -8.72 -1.92
C ASP A 110 -6.09 -9.87 -2.20
N ASP A 111 -5.19 -10.13 -1.26
CA ASP A 111 -4.12 -11.12 -1.44
C ASP A 111 -4.68 -12.53 -1.69
N GLU A 112 -5.82 -12.89 -1.07
CA GLU A 112 -6.41 -14.22 -1.16
C GLU A 112 -7.22 -14.46 -2.45
N PHE A 113 -7.78 -13.39 -3.03
CA PHE A 113 -8.60 -13.44 -4.24
C PHE A 113 -7.77 -13.31 -5.53
N SER A 114 -6.50 -12.91 -5.41
CA SER A 114 -5.62 -12.54 -6.51
C SER A 114 -5.37 -13.66 -7.53
N ASP A 115 -5.04 -14.86 -7.07
CA ASP A 115 -4.75 -15.99 -7.95
C ASP A 115 -6.00 -16.42 -8.73
N ALA A 116 -7.14 -16.50 -8.04
CA ALA A 116 -8.40 -16.91 -8.65
C ALA A 116 -8.85 -15.94 -9.76
N ILE A 117 -8.68 -14.62 -9.56
CA ILE A 117 -9.04 -13.62 -10.57
C ILE A 117 -8.09 -13.66 -11.76
N CYS A 118 -6.78 -13.80 -11.53
CA CYS A 118 -5.80 -13.91 -12.61
C CYS A 118 -6.03 -15.18 -13.44
N ASP A 119 -6.27 -16.32 -12.80
CA ASP A 119 -6.59 -17.58 -13.49
C ASP A 119 -7.87 -17.46 -14.33
N THR A 120 -8.90 -16.84 -13.76
CA THR A 120 -10.18 -16.65 -14.47
C THR A 120 -10.02 -15.72 -15.67
N LEU A 121 -9.28 -14.62 -15.54
CA LEU A 121 -8.99 -13.71 -16.64
C LEU A 121 -8.14 -14.39 -17.71
N SER A 122 -7.09 -15.10 -17.32
CA SER A 122 -6.24 -15.85 -18.25
C SER A 122 -7.04 -16.89 -19.05
N MET A 123 -7.96 -17.61 -18.38
CA MET A 123 -8.87 -18.55 -19.03
C MET A 123 -9.81 -17.84 -20.01
N ILE A 124 -10.48 -16.76 -19.59
CA ILE A 124 -11.44 -16.05 -20.46
C ILE A 124 -10.73 -15.47 -21.68
N LEU A 125 -9.57 -14.84 -21.51
CA LEU A 125 -8.79 -14.29 -22.62
C LEU A 125 -8.37 -15.39 -23.59
N SER A 126 -7.88 -16.52 -23.08
CA SER A 126 -7.41 -17.63 -23.93
C SER A 126 -8.54 -18.30 -24.70
N LYS A 127 -9.75 -18.39 -24.13
CA LYS A 127 -10.88 -19.09 -24.75
C LYS A 127 -11.77 -18.18 -25.61
N TYR A 128 -12.05 -16.97 -25.13
CA TYR A 128 -13.04 -16.08 -25.71
C TYR A 128 -12.46 -14.77 -26.24
N GLY A 129 -11.17 -14.50 -26.02
CA GLY A 129 -10.53 -13.27 -26.45
C GLY A 129 -10.74 -12.09 -25.49
N ASN A 130 -10.31 -10.90 -25.93
CA ASN A 130 -10.34 -9.70 -25.11
C ASN A 130 -11.52 -8.77 -25.45
N HIS A 131 -12.62 -8.98 -24.73
CA HIS A 131 -13.82 -8.15 -24.72
C HIS A 131 -13.94 -7.26 -23.48
N PHE A 132 -12.90 -7.18 -22.65
CA PHE A 132 -12.93 -6.39 -21.42
C PHE A 132 -12.78 -4.90 -21.72
N PRO A 133 -13.39 -4.01 -20.90
CA PRO A 133 -13.02 -2.60 -20.90
C PRO A 133 -11.55 -2.45 -20.45
N PRO A 134 -10.90 -1.28 -20.64
CA PRO A 134 -9.51 -1.08 -20.26
C PRO A 134 -9.22 -1.53 -18.83
N PHE A 135 -8.41 -2.60 -18.70
CA PHE A 135 -8.19 -3.30 -17.44
C PHE A 135 -6.72 -3.58 -17.13
N LEU A 136 -5.83 -3.45 -18.11
CA LEU A 136 -4.42 -3.79 -17.96
C LEU A 136 -3.78 -2.90 -16.88
N ARG A 137 -4.04 -1.59 -16.86
CA ARG A 137 -3.53 -0.67 -15.84
C ARG A 137 -4.03 -1.01 -14.43
N PRO A 138 -5.34 -1.21 -14.17
CA PRO A 138 -5.81 -1.75 -12.89
C PRO A 138 -5.11 -3.03 -12.46
N LEU A 139 -4.84 -3.96 -13.38
CA LEU A 139 -4.11 -5.20 -13.08
C LEU A 139 -2.64 -4.92 -12.72
N LEU A 140 -1.97 -4.05 -13.48
CA LEU A 140 -0.58 -3.66 -13.27
C LEU A 140 -0.38 -2.88 -11.97
N ASP A 141 -1.32 -2.00 -11.61
CA ASP A 141 -1.30 -1.29 -10.32
C ASP A 141 -1.33 -2.28 -9.15
N ARG A 142 -2.16 -3.32 -9.27
CA ARG A 142 -2.27 -4.37 -8.25
C ARG A 142 -1.03 -5.24 -8.17
N PHE A 143 -0.38 -5.49 -9.32
CA PHE A 143 0.93 -6.13 -9.36
C PHE A 143 1.98 -5.33 -8.58
N ILE A 144 2.08 -4.01 -8.82
CA ILE A 144 3.07 -3.14 -8.15
C ILE A 144 2.81 -3.06 -6.65
N CYS A 145 1.55 -3.00 -6.21
CA CYS A 145 1.20 -3.01 -4.79
C CYS A 145 1.48 -4.36 -4.09
N GLY A 146 2.05 -5.36 -4.79
CA GLY A 146 2.37 -6.67 -4.22
C GLY A 146 1.14 -7.54 -3.96
N LYS A 147 0.00 -7.23 -4.58
CA LYS A 147 -1.26 -7.97 -4.42
C LYS A 147 -1.40 -9.18 -5.31
N ILE A 148 -0.50 -9.38 -6.27
CA ILE A 148 -0.50 -10.53 -7.18
C ILE A 148 0.72 -11.39 -6.84
N GLN A 149 0.47 -12.62 -6.39
CA GLN A 149 1.53 -13.55 -5.98
C GLN A 149 1.79 -14.67 -7.00
N ASP A 150 0.77 -15.16 -7.71
CA ASP A 150 0.96 -16.12 -8.81
C ASP A 150 1.36 -15.43 -10.11
N THR A 151 2.64 -15.55 -10.44
CA THR A 151 3.23 -14.94 -11.63
C THR A 151 2.74 -15.56 -12.92
N LYS A 152 2.38 -16.85 -12.94
CA LYS A 152 2.18 -17.57 -14.22
C LYS A 152 0.95 -17.09 -14.97
N ALA A 153 -0.18 -16.94 -14.28
CA ALA A 153 -1.41 -16.44 -14.90
C ALA A 153 -1.25 -14.98 -15.34
N PHE A 154 -0.58 -14.16 -14.52
CA PHE A 154 -0.27 -12.78 -14.83
C PHE A 154 0.58 -12.63 -16.10
N PHE A 155 1.68 -13.37 -16.24
CA PHE A 155 2.52 -13.32 -17.44
C PHE A 155 1.79 -13.80 -18.69
N LYS A 156 0.89 -14.79 -18.58
CA LYS A 156 0.03 -15.21 -19.69
C LYS A 156 -0.95 -14.13 -20.12
N ILE A 157 -1.53 -13.38 -19.18
CA ILE A 157 -2.41 -12.24 -19.50
C ILE A 157 -1.62 -11.19 -20.26
N ILE A 158 -0.41 -10.84 -19.79
CA ILE A 158 0.47 -9.89 -20.47
C ILE A 158 0.84 -10.39 -21.86
N GLU A 159 1.27 -11.64 -21.99
CA GLU A 159 1.61 -12.28 -23.27
C GLU A 159 0.45 -12.20 -24.26
N PHE A 160 -0.76 -12.55 -23.81
CA PHE A 160 -1.97 -12.44 -24.62
C PHE A 160 -2.21 -11.00 -25.10
N LEU A 161 -2.19 -10.02 -24.18
CA LEU A 161 -2.47 -8.62 -24.51
C LEU A 161 -1.41 -8.00 -25.42
N VAL A 162 -0.15 -8.38 -25.25
CA VAL A 162 0.95 -7.98 -26.13
C VAL A 162 0.73 -8.54 -27.54
N ASN A 163 0.36 -9.81 -27.66
CA ASN A 163 0.10 -10.44 -28.96
C ASN A 163 -1.08 -9.81 -29.70
N GLU A 164 -2.07 -9.30 -28.95
CA GLU A 164 -3.21 -8.54 -29.47
C GLU A 164 -2.91 -7.04 -29.72
N GLY A 165 -1.69 -6.57 -29.46
CA GLY A 165 -1.30 -5.16 -29.63
C GLY A 165 -1.93 -4.20 -28.60
N LYS A 166 -2.40 -4.70 -27.46
CA LYS A 166 -3.10 -3.93 -26.41
C LYS A 166 -2.22 -3.68 -25.19
N ALA A 167 -0.91 -3.52 -25.40
CA ALA A 167 0.10 -3.46 -24.33
C ALA A 167 0.76 -2.08 -24.15
N GLU A 168 0.21 -1.02 -24.72
CA GLU A 168 0.73 0.36 -24.55
C GLU A 168 0.86 0.75 -23.06
N GLU A 169 -0.05 0.26 -22.21
CA GLU A 169 -0.04 0.54 -20.77
C GLU A 169 1.24 0.06 -20.05
N LEU A 170 1.95 -0.94 -20.59
CA LEU A 170 3.24 -1.41 -20.04
C LEU A 170 4.33 -0.33 -20.04
N PHE A 171 4.23 0.64 -20.95
CA PHE A 171 5.22 1.70 -21.13
C PHE A 171 4.88 2.98 -20.37
N TYR A 172 3.79 3.01 -19.60
CA TYR A 172 3.48 4.16 -18.76
C TYR A 172 4.43 4.20 -17.57
N SER A 173 4.97 5.39 -17.30
CA SER A 173 5.77 5.65 -16.11
C SER A 173 4.88 5.58 -14.87
N ILE A 174 5.37 4.87 -13.86
CA ILE A 174 4.73 4.76 -12.54
C ILE A 174 5.28 5.82 -11.58
N ASP A 175 6.45 6.39 -11.89
CA ASP A 175 7.14 7.40 -11.10
C ASP A 175 7.22 8.74 -11.84
N PHE A 176 7.52 9.81 -11.09
CA PHE A 176 7.45 11.18 -11.56
C PHE A 176 8.47 11.54 -12.64
N ASN A 177 9.65 10.92 -12.63
CA ASN A 177 10.76 11.23 -13.55
C ASN A 177 10.44 10.94 -15.02
N ARG A 178 9.30 10.28 -15.31
CA ARG A 178 8.92 9.80 -16.65
C ARG A 178 10.02 8.97 -17.35
N CYS A 179 10.94 8.39 -16.58
CA CYS A 179 12.00 7.51 -17.06
C CYS A 179 11.37 6.24 -17.61
N VAL A 180 11.86 5.77 -18.75
CA VAL A 180 11.54 4.44 -19.31
C VAL A 180 11.83 3.32 -18.29
N CYS A 181 12.82 3.58 -17.44
CA CYS A 181 13.31 2.83 -16.29
C CYS A 181 12.29 2.67 -15.16
N ASN A 182 11.30 3.56 -15.11
CA ASN A 182 10.24 3.58 -14.10
C ASN A 182 8.88 3.16 -14.69
N THR A 183 8.88 2.44 -15.81
CA THR A 183 7.64 1.94 -16.41
C THR A 183 7.16 0.66 -15.72
N TYR A 184 5.89 0.30 -15.93
CA TYR A 184 5.37 -1.01 -15.50
C TYR A 184 6.23 -2.16 -16.06
N LEU A 185 6.68 -2.07 -17.31
CA LEU A 185 7.58 -3.04 -17.91
C LEU A 185 8.87 -3.20 -17.10
N SER A 186 9.48 -2.10 -16.66
CA SER A 186 10.67 -2.15 -15.82
C SER A 186 10.44 -2.88 -14.50
N ARG A 187 9.33 -2.60 -13.81
CA ARG A 187 8.96 -3.32 -12.56
C ARG A 187 8.68 -4.79 -12.78
N ILE A 188 8.06 -5.14 -13.91
CA ILE A 188 7.85 -6.53 -14.30
C ILE A 188 9.21 -7.22 -14.51
N ILE A 189 10.15 -6.60 -15.23
CA ILE A 189 11.48 -7.17 -15.43
C ILE A 189 12.24 -7.29 -14.10
N GLU A 190 12.19 -6.27 -13.24
CA GLU A 190 12.77 -6.31 -11.88
C GLU A 190 12.23 -7.51 -11.08
N HIS A 191 10.94 -7.81 -11.22
CA HIS A 191 10.33 -8.99 -10.61
C HIS A 191 10.83 -10.29 -11.24
N VAL A 192 10.90 -10.40 -12.57
CA VAL A 192 11.47 -11.57 -13.26
C VAL A 192 12.91 -11.83 -12.82
N MET A 193 13.69 -10.78 -12.59
CA MET A 193 15.06 -10.88 -12.08
C MET A 193 15.16 -11.53 -10.70
N ARG A 194 14.07 -11.59 -9.92
CA ARG A 194 14.00 -12.28 -8.61
C ARG A 194 13.52 -13.72 -8.72
N ILE A 195 12.98 -14.15 -9.86
CA ILE A 195 12.47 -15.52 -10.04
C ILE A 195 13.66 -16.51 -10.10
N PRO A 196 13.67 -17.58 -9.27
CA PRO A 196 14.77 -18.54 -9.26
C PRO A 196 14.88 -19.36 -10.55
N ARG A 197 13.73 -19.69 -11.16
CA ARG A 197 13.64 -20.51 -12.38
C ARG A 197 12.58 -19.91 -13.31
N VAL A 198 13.03 -19.36 -14.44
CA VAL A 198 12.19 -18.68 -15.43
C VAL A 198 11.80 -19.67 -16.53
N VAL A 199 10.51 -19.85 -16.76
CA VAL A 199 9.96 -20.83 -17.72
C VAL A 199 9.36 -20.11 -18.92
N ASP A 200 8.26 -19.38 -18.69
CA ASP A 200 7.43 -18.76 -19.74
C ASP A 200 7.35 -17.23 -19.57
N GLU A 201 7.88 -16.68 -18.48
CA GLU A 201 7.70 -15.28 -18.08
C GLU A 201 8.36 -14.29 -19.06
N LEU A 202 9.22 -14.74 -19.97
CA LEU A 202 9.88 -13.91 -20.99
C LEU A 202 9.18 -13.93 -22.35
N ASN A 203 8.17 -14.79 -22.55
CA ASN A 203 7.59 -15.03 -23.88
C ASN A 203 7.01 -13.75 -24.51
N PHE A 204 6.35 -12.93 -23.70
CA PHE A 204 5.74 -11.68 -24.14
C PHE A 204 6.77 -10.68 -24.71
N LEU A 205 8.05 -10.80 -24.36
CA LEU A 205 9.10 -9.90 -24.87
C LEU A 205 9.39 -10.11 -26.35
N ILE A 206 9.20 -11.31 -26.89
CA ILE A 206 9.48 -11.60 -28.31
C ILE A 206 8.62 -10.70 -29.21
N THR A 207 7.34 -10.57 -28.88
CA THR A 207 6.41 -9.73 -29.64
C THR A 207 6.66 -8.25 -29.36
N LEU A 208 6.94 -7.86 -28.12
CA LEU A 208 7.29 -6.47 -27.79
C LEU A 208 8.57 -6.00 -28.50
N LEU A 209 9.56 -6.87 -28.69
CA LEU A 209 10.80 -6.57 -29.43
C LEU A 209 10.57 -6.37 -30.93
N LYS A 210 9.42 -6.80 -31.47
CA LYS A 210 9.01 -6.53 -32.85
C LYS A 210 8.13 -5.28 -32.98
N SER A 211 7.72 -4.68 -31.87
CA SER A 211 6.87 -3.49 -31.85
C SER A 211 7.65 -2.20 -32.16
N ALA A 212 6.93 -1.12 -32.46
CA ALA A 212 7.51 0.22 -32.61
C ALA A 212 8.25 0.70 -31.35
N ARG A 213 7.89 0.17 -30.16
CA ARG A 213 8.51 0.49 -28.87
C ARG A 213 9.74 -0.38 -28.56
N SER A 214 10.20 -1.23 -29.49
CA SER A 214 11.31 -2.18 -29.28
C SER A 214 12.60 -1.55 -28.73
N VAL A 215 12.91 -0.31 -29.08
CA VAL A 215 14.05 0.45 -28.54
C VAL A 215 13.97 0.58 -27.02
N HIS A 216 12.79 0.93 -26.49
CA HIS A 216 12.55 1.07 -25.05
C HIS A 216 12.69 -0.28 -24.33
N VAL A 217 12.16 -1.34 -24.94
CA VAL A 217 12.24 -2.71 -24.40
C VAL A 217 13.70 -3.16 -24.30
N LYS A 218 14.49 -2.98 -25.38
CA LYS A 218 15.92 -3.34 -25.40
C LYS A 218 16.71 -2.59 -24.33
N TYR A 219 16.42 -1.30 -24.13
CA TYR A 219 17.05 -0.50 -23.08
C TYR A 219 16.72 -0.99 -21.67
N ILE A 220 15.43 -1.21 -21.36
CA ILE A 220 15.01 -1.72 -20.04
C ILE A 220 15.72 -3.03 -19.74
N LEU A 221 15.72 -3.99 -20.68
CA LEU A 221 16.38 -5.28 -20.48
C LEU A 221 17.89 -5.13 -20.25
N PHE A 222 18.55 -4.20 -20.94
CA PHE A 222 19.96 -3.91 -20.73
C PHE A 222 20.23 -3.40 -19.30
N VAL A 223 19.54 -2.33 -18.88
CA VAL A 223 19.75 -1.70 -17.57
C VAL A 223 19.33 -2.61 -16.42
N SER A 224 18.32 -3.47 -16.61
CA SER A 224 17.91 -4.46 -15.62
C SER A 224 18.90 -5.62 -15.44
N GLY A 225 19.98 -5.69 -16.21
CA GLY A 225 20.97 -6.76 -16.10
C GLY A 225 20.49 -8.11 -16.65
N PHE A 226 19.70 -8.13 -17.73
CA PHE A 226 19.08 -9.33 -18.32
C PHE A 226 20.06 -10.51 -18.55
N HIS A 227 21.35 -10.24 -18.77
CA HIS A 227 22.37 -11.28 -18.91
C HIS A 227 22.42 -12.25 -17.70
N GLN A 228 22.09 -11.79 -16.49
CA GLN A 228 22.08 -12.61 -15.28
C GLN A 228 20.98 -13.69 -15.26
N LEU A 229 20.05 -13.67 -16.22
CA LEU A 229 19.00 -14.68 -16.36
C LEU A 229 19.45 -15.93 -17.12
N GLU A 230 20.60 -15.91 -17.81
CA GLU A 230 21.06 -17.00 -18.70
C GLU A 230 21.00 -18.38 -18.06
N GLN A 231 21.45 -18.49 -16.80
CA GLN A 231 21.51 -19.76 -16.08
C GLN A 231 20.17 -20.17 -15.44
N ARG A 232 19.20 -19.24 -15.36
CA ARG A 232 17.89 -19.43 -14.69
C ARG A 232 16.75 -19.68 -15.67
N VAL A 233 16.93 -19.40 -16.95
CA VAL A 233 15.91 -19.61 -17.99
C VAL A 233 15.92 -21.07 -18.47
N VAL A 234 14.75 -21.70 -18.43
CA VAL A 234 14.56 -23.09 -18.88
C VAL A 234 14.58 -23.18 -20.42
N CYS A 235 13.88 -22.27 -21.10
CA CYS A 235 13.84 -22.22 -22.55
C CYS A 235 14.99 -21.36 -23.11
N ARG A 236 16.14 -22.00 -23.40
CA ARG A 236 17.31 -21.29 -23.91
C ARG A 236 17.07 -20.58 -25.24
N GLU A 237 16.24 -21.16 -26.11
CA GLU A 237 15.94 -20.59 -27.43
C GLU A 237 15.34 -19.17 -27.33
N ILE A 238 14.40 -18.96 -26.41
CA ILE A 238 13.75 -17.66 -26.19
C ILE A 238 14.76 -16.66 -25.63
N TYR A 239 15.55 -17.09 -24.65
CA TYR A 239 16.60 -16.26 -24.08
C TYR A 239 17.61 -15.82 -25.15
N ASP A 240 18.08 -16.75 -25.99
CA ASP A 240 19.08 -16.48 -27.02
C ASP A 240 18.56 -15.51 -28.08
N VAL A 241 17.29 -15.62 -28.47
CA VAL A 241 16.63 -14.66 -29.38
C VAL A 241 16.61 -13.26 -28.77
N ILE A 242 16.17 -13.13 -27.51
CA ILE A 242 16.11 -11.83 -26.82
C ILE A 242 17.52 -11.26 -26.62
N ALA A 243 18.48 -12.09 -26.19
CA ALA A 243 19.86 -11.67 -25.96
C ALA A 243 20.57 -11.26 -27.27
N LYS A 244 20.23 -11.86 -28.40
CA LYS A 244 20.71 -11.46 -29.73
C LYS A 244 20.16 -10.09 -30.13
N GLU A 245 18.87 -9.85 -29.89
CA GLU A 245 18.20 -8.58 -30.19
C GLU A 245 18.79 -7.40 -29.40
N ILE A 246 19.21 -7.65 -28.15
CA ILE A 246 19.92 -6.66 -27.32
C ILE A 246 21.34 -6.42 -27.89
N ARG A 247 22.12 -7.48 -28.16
CA ARG A 247 23.51 -7.38 -28.63
C ARG A 247 23.67 -6.75 -30.03
N CYS A 248 22.79 -7.06 -30.98
CA CYS A 248 22.89 -6.58 -32.36
C CYS A 248 22.63 -5.06 -32.50
N SER A 249 21.82 -4.46 -31.62
CA SER A 249 21.58 -3.00 -31.65
C SER A 249 22.74 -2.24 -30.99
N MET A 250 23.34 -2.78 -29.92
CA MET A 250 24.39 -2.07 -29.18
C MET A 250 25.75 -1.97 -29.89
N THR A 251 26.04 -2.85 -30.84
CA THR A 251 27.29 -2.83 -31.62
C THR A 251 27.18 -2.01 -32.91
N GLY A 252 25.96 -1.77 -33.43
CA GLY A 252 25.72 -1.10 -34.72
C GLY A 252 25.15 0.32 -34.64
N ASP A 253 24.41 0.65 -33.58
CA ASP A 253 23.67 1.91 -33.48
C ASP A 253 24.44 3.01 -32.70
N PHE A 254 25.49 2.63 -31.96
CA PHE A 254 26.29 3.55 -31.13
C PHE A 254 27.52 4.13 -31.86
N ARG A 255 27.48 4.21 -33.20
CA ARG A 255 28.42 5.08 -33.94
C ARG A 255 27.96 6.52 -33.75
N LYS A 256 28.90 7.38 -33.33
CA LYS A 256 28.68 8.79 -32.96
C LYS A 256 27.75 9.55 -33.91
N ASP A 257 27.84 9.27 -35.21
CA ASP A 257 27.08 9.95 -36.28
C ASP A 257 25.59 9.56 -36.33
N ARG A 258 25.21 8.36 -35.85
CA ARG A 258 23.80 7.92 -35.78
C ARG A 258 23.09 8.37 -34.50
N ILE A 259 23.84 8.73 -33.45
CA ILE A 259 23.27 9.27 -32.21
C ILE A 259 22.63 10.63 -32.49
N GLU A 260 23.29 11.52 -33.24
CA GLU A 260 22.71 12.81 -33.65
C GLU A 260 21.45 12.66 -34.51
N GLU A 261 21.38 11.62 -35.33
CA GLU A 261 20.20 11.31 -36.14
C GLU A 261 19.04 10.77 -35.27
N ILE A 262 19.32 9.91 -34.30
CA ILE A 262 18.35 9.41 -33.31
C ILE A 262 17.83 10.56 -32.42
N LEU A 263 18.71 11.48 -32.00
CA LEU A 263 18.34 12.67 -31.23
C LEU A 263 17.36 13.55 -32.03
N ARG A 264 17.64 13.80 -33.31
CA ARG A 264 16.73 14.57 -34.20
C ARG A 264 15.39 13.89 -34.41
N ILE A 265 15.37 12.57 -34.61
CA ILE A 265 14.11 11.81 -34.80
C ILE A 265 13.30 11.81 -33.50
N ALA A 266 13.93 11.60 -32.35
CA ALA A 266 13.29 11.60 -31.04
C ALA A 266 12.72 12.98 -30.66
N GLU A 267 13.44 14.06 -30.96
CA GLU A 267 12.94 15.44 -30.83
C GLU A 267 11.74 15.70 -31.76
N SER A 268 11.82 15.23 -33.02
CA SER A 268 10.73 15.42 -34.00
C SER A 268 9.45 14.67 -33.66
N GLN A 269 9.54 13.59 -32.86
CA GLN A 269 8.43 12.73 -32.45
C GLN A 269 7.98 12.99 -31.00
N GLY A 270 8.63 13.91 -30.27
CA GLY A 270 8.26 14.28 -28.90
C GLY A 270 8.66 13.26 -27.83
N HIS A 271 9.67 12.42 -28.10
CA HIS A 271 10.17 11.36 -27.21
C HIS A 271 11.48 11.77 -26.50
N LEU A 272 11.47 12.90 -25.78
CA LEU A 272 12.65 13.46 -25.08
C LEU A 272 13.17 12.58 -23.93
N ASP A 273 12.33 11.70 -23.41
CA ASP A 273 12.64 10.70 -22.38
C ASP A 273 13.69 9.67 -22.84
N ILE A 274 13.77 9.39 -24.14
CA ILE A 274 14.81 8.53 -24.74
C ILE A 274 16.16 9.27 -24.79
N VAL A 275 16.14 10.58 -25.05
CA VAL A 275 17.33 11.43 -25.22
C VAL A 275 18.13 11.54 -23.93
N CYS A 276 17.45 11.76 -22.80
CA CYS A 276 18.08 11.84 -21.49
C CYS A 276 18.71 10.49 -21.07
N CYS A 277 18.02 9.37 -21.32
CA CYS A 277 18.51 8.03 -20.95
C CYS A 277 19.66 7.53 -21.85
N VAL A 278 19.66 7.86 -23.15
CA VAL A 278 20.80 7.55 -24.04
C VAL A 278 22.04 8.38 -23.65
N ALA A 279 21.84 9.62 -23.20
CA ALA A 279 22.91 10.45 -22.66
C ALA A 279 23.46 9.90 -21.34
N GLU A 280 22.61 9.46 -20.41
CA GLU A 280 23.02 8.84 -19.14
C GLU A 280 23.82 7.54 -19.36
N ALA A 281 23.37 6.65 -20.25
CA ALA A 281 24.10 5.42 -20.57
C ALA A 281 25.48 5.68 -21.21
N PHE A 282 25.67 6.82 -21.89
CA PHE A 282 26.95 7.24 -22.46
C PHE A 282 27.87 7.91 -21.42
N VAL A 283 27.29 8.65 -20.46
CA VAL A 283 28.01 9.38 -19.41
C VAL A 283 28.46 8.44 -18.28
N PHE A 284 27.66 7.44 -17.92
CA PHE A 284 27.97 6.48 -16.85
C PHE A 284 28.76 5.25 -17.32
N GLY A 285 29.51 5.39 -18.43
CA GLY A 285 30.29 4.33 -19.08
C GLY A 285 31.05 3.41 -18.13
N ASP A 286 30.46 2.25 -17.84
CA ASP A 286 31.13 1.18 -17.14
C ASP A 286 32.05 0.44 -18.13
N ARG A 287 33.33 0.83 -18.16
CA ARG A 287 34.36 0.24 -19.03
C ARG A 287 34.69 -1.22 -18.65
N GLU A 288 34.18 -1.76 -17.55
CA GLU A 288 34.50 -3.12 -17.09
C GLU A 288 33.72 -4.21 -17.85
N ILE A 289 32.52 -3.94 -18.37
CA ILE A 289 31.70 -4.95 -19.08
C ILE A 289 32.31 -5.33 -20.44
N PHE A 290 33.07 -4.44 -21.07
CA PHE A 290 33.66 -4.67 -22.39
C PHE A 290 35.09 -5.22 -22.35
N LYS A 291 35.74 -5.33 -21.18
CA LYS A 291 37.10 -5.91 -21.09
C LYS A 291 37.15 -7.43 -21.29
N ASN A 292 36.04 -8.14 -21.09
CA ASN A 292 36.03 -9.60 -21.09
C ASN A 292 35.63 -10.26 -22.42
N VAL A 293 35.58 -9.54 -23.54
CA VAL A 293 35.16 -10.10 -24.85
C VAL A 293 36.20 -9.89 -25.96
N GLU A 294 37.42 -9.46 -25.66
CA GLU A 294 38.49 -9.33 -26.67
C GLU A 294 39.55 -10.44 -26.70
N VAL A 295 39.32 -11.58 -26.02
CA VAL A 295 40.21 -12.76 -26.14
C VAL A 295 39.42 -14.04 -26.34
N ARG A 296 38.63 -14.14 -27.41
CA ARG A 296 38.24 -15.43 -28.01
C ARG A 296 38.09 -15.31 -29.53
N SER A 297 39.18 -15.00 -30.21
CA SER A 297 39.36 -15.36 -31.62
C SER A 297 40.85 -15.46 -31.93
N ARG A 298 41.41 -16.63 -31.62
CA ARG A 298 42.59 -17.25 -32.27
C ARG A 298 42.95 -18.51 -31.48
N GLU A 299 42.47 -19.66 -31.93
CA GLU A 299 43.27 -20.89 -31.84
C GLU A 299 44.03 -21.04 -33.15
N PRO A 300 45.25 -21.60 -33.12
CA PRO A 300 45.33 -23.04 -33.37
C PRO A 300 46.29 -23.82 -32.45
N ALA A 301 45.81 -25.00 -32.05
CA ALA A 301 46.50 -26.29 -31.82
C ALA A 301 47.97 -26.34 -31.33
N LYS A 302 48.21 -27.02 -30.20
CA LYS A 302 48.88 -28.36 -30.11
C LYS A 302 49.18 -28.81 -28.66
N CYS A 303 48.74 -30.05 -28.38
CA CYS A 303 49.36 -31.16 -27.64
C CYS A 303 50.50 -30.93 -26.60
N MET A 304 50.27 -31.62 -25.45
CA MET A 304 51.17 -32.55 -24.71
C MET A 304 51.96 -32.09 -23.47
N ILE A 305 51.60 -32.74 -22.35
CA ILE A 305 52.44 -33.53 -21.42
C ILE A 305 53.15 -32.86 -20.21
N GLU A 306 53.10 -33.63 -19.09
CA GLU A 306 53.90 -33.66 -17.85
C GLU A 306 53.65 -32.56 -16.80
N GLU A 307 53.21 -32.81 -15.56
CA GLU A 307 53.58 -33.77 -14.48
C GLU A 307 54.59 -33.17 -13.47
N LYS A 308 54.31 -33.45 -12.19
CA LYS A 308 55.03 -33.19 -10.91
C LYS A 308 54.68 -31.90 -10.18
N ALA A 309 54.03 -31.92 -9.01
CA ALA A 309 54.26 -32.66 -7.74
C ALA A 309 55.45 -32.14 -6.93
N GLU A 310 55.12 -31.61 -5.74
CA GLU A 310 55.78 -31.74 -4.43
C GLU A 310 55.14 -30.65 -3.54
N GLU A 311 54.16 -30.91 -2.68
CA GLU A 311 54.13 -31.72 -1.44
C GLU A 311 55.07 -31.29 -0.31
N GLN A 312 54.54 -31.53 0.90
CA GLN A 312 55.16 -31.59 2.23
C GLN A 312 55.11 -30.27 3.03
N SER A 313 54.70 -30.27 4.30
CA SER A 313 54.36 -31.35 5.25
C SER A 313 53.72 -30.66 6.48
N VAL A 314 52.60 -31.12 7.05
CA VAL A 314 52.41 -32.34 7.88
C VAL A 314 53.06 -32.13 9.26
N ASN A 315 52.33 -32.15 10.38
CA ASN A 315 51.82 -33.35 11.07
C ASN A 315 50.73 -32.95 12.09
N GLU A 316 49.53 -33.56 12.10
CA GLU A 316 49.17 -34.89 12.68
C GLU A 316 49.16 -34.89 14.22
N LYS A 317 48.31 -35.58 14.98
CA LYS A 317 47.22 -36.59 14.85
C LYS A 317 46.57 -36.59 16.27
N GLU A 318 45.39 -37.09 16.58
CA GLU A 318 44.90 -38.45 16.35
C GLU A 318 43.44 -38.55 16.85
N CYS A 319 42.71 -39.48 16.27
CA CYS A 319 41.29 -39.78 16.45
C CYS A 319 41.16 -41.22 16.99
N VAL A 320 40.29 -41.52 17.97
CA VAL A 320 39.66 -42.85 18.13
C VAL A 320 38.28 -42.74 18.85
N THR A 321 37.24 -42.92 18.02
CA THR A 321 35.94 -43.66 18.12
C THR A 321 35.22 -44.01 19.45
N MET A 322 33.89 -43.71 19.43
CA MET A 322 32.66 -44.54 19.67
C MET A 322 32.52 -45.29 21.03
N ASP A 323 31.37 -45.42 21.72
CA ASP A 323 29.95 -45.43 21.36
C ASP A 323 29.04 -45.36 22.64
N THR A 324 27.74 -45.08 22.43
CA THR A 324 26.55 -45.42 23.24
C THR A 324 26.18 -44.65 24.53
N GLY A 325 24.91 -44.20 24.57
CA GLY A 325 24.12 -44.07 25.80
C GLY A 325 23.38 -42.73 26.03
N LYS A 326 22.11 -42.63 25.59
CA LYS A 326 21.16 -41.60 26.10
C LYS A 326 20.89 -41.82 27.60
N PRO A 327 20.71 -40.74 28.40
CA PRO A 327 19.38 -40.50 28.95
C PRO A 327 18.96 -39.01 29.02
N LYS A 328 17.64 -38.77 28.97
CA LYS A 328 16.98 -37.45 29.13
C LYS A 328 16.79 -37.07 30.63
N PRO A 329 16.09 -35.97 30.99
CA PRO A 329 16.66 -34.74 31.56
C PRO A 329 16.32 -34.56 33.05
N LYS A 330 17.25 -34.03 33.86
CA LYS A 330 16.94 -33.66 35.25
C LYS A 330 16.61 -32.17 35.36
N LYS A 331 15.34 -31.91 35.70
CA LYS A 331 14.76 -30.63 36.11
C LYS A 331 15.54 -30.07 37.31
N ILE A 332 16.15 -28.90 37.16
CA ILE A 332 16.53 -28.05 38.29
C ILE A 332 15.48 -26.95 38.40
N ILE A 333 14.57 -27.15 39.35
CA ILE A 333 13.58 -26.16 39.77
C ILE A 333 14.33 -25.07 40.53
N LYS A 334 14.61 -23.93 39.90
CA LYS A 334 14.88 -22.70 40.66
C LYS A 334 13.55 -22.26 41.28
N LYS A 335 13.48 -22.35 42.61
CA LYS A 335 12.37 -21.80 43.43
C LYS A 335 12.17 -20.34 43.06
N VAL A 336 11.09 -20.05 42.33
CA VAL A 336 10.50 -18.71 42.28
C VAL A 336 9.92 -18.47 43.67
N VAL A 337 10.55 -17.56 44.41
CA VAL A 337 9.94 -16.98 45.60
C VAL A 337 8.69 -16.26 45.11
N LYS A 338 7.52 -16.84 45.37
CA LYS A 338 6.24 -16.15 45.19
C LYS A 338 6.23 -15.01 46.20
N ASN A 339 6.55 -13.79 45.76
CA ASN A 339 6.05 -12.62 46.47
C ASN A 339 4.52 -12.74 46.43
N ALA A 340 3.91 -12.85 47.61
CA ALA A 340 2.47 -12.97 47.74
C ALA A 340 1.81 -11.82 46.97
N MET A 341 0.84 -12.14 46.11
CA MET A 341 -0.04 -11.10 45.56
C MET A 341 -0.67 -10.34 46.73
N PRO A 342 -0.72 -9.00 46.70
CA PRO A 342 -1.42 -8.25 47.72
C PRO A 342 -2.88 -8.75 47.77
N SER A 343 -3.39 -8.99 48.98
CA SER A 343 -4.75 -9.47 49.23
C SER A 343 -5.84 -8.50 48.75
N LYS A 344 -5.46 -7.25 48.48
CA LYS A 344 -6.31 -6.14 48.05
C LYS A 344 -6.12 -5.88 46.55
N LYS A 345 -7.21 -5.70 45.80
CA LYS A 345 -7.19 -5.29 44.38
C LYS A 345 -7.21 -3.77 44.30
N TYR A 346 -6.34 -3.19 43.49
CA TYR A 346 -6.27 -1.74 43.28
C TYR A 346 -6.65 -1.38 41.84
N MET A 347 -7.06 -0.12 41.61
CA MET A 347 -7.42 0.39 40.29
C MET A 347 -6.22 0.26 39.31
N PRO A 348 -6.39 -0.37 38.13
CA PRO A 348 -5.28 -0.58 37.20
C PRO A 348 -4.93 0.70 36.43
N VAL A 349 -3.64 1.07 36.41
CA VAL A 349 -3.12 2.15 35.57
C VAL A 349 -2.64 1.58 34.23
N LYS A 350 -3.09 2.16 33.12
CA LYS A 350 -2.76 1.69 31.76
C LYS A 350 -1.50 2.40 31.22
N TRP A 351 -0.41 1.66 31.06
CA TRP A 351 0.87 2.18 30.56
C TRP A 351 1.24 1.56 29.20
N LYS A 352 1.86 2.35 28.31
CA LYS A 352 2.54 1.86 27.10
C LYS A 352 3.99 1.50 27.47
N LYS A 353 4.32 0.21 27.47
CA LYS A 353 5.62 -0.30 27.98
C LYS A 353 6.74 -0.03 26.98
N ILE A 354 7.89 0.44 27.46
CA ILE A 354 9.13 0.57 26.69
C ILE A 354 9.99 -0.69 26.92
N GLY A 355 10.68 -1.17 25.88
CA GLY A 355 11.54 -2.35 25.93
C GLY A 355 12.81 -2.15 26.78
N LYS A 356 13.52 -3.26 27.10
CA LYS A 356 14.77 -3.20 27.86
C LYS A 356 15.90 -2.60 26.99
N GLY A 357 16.31 -1.37 27.32
CA GLY A 357 17.48 -0.69 26.75
C GLY A 357 18.12 0.24 27.79
N SER A 358 19.34 0.72 27.51
CA SER A 358 20.11 1.64 28.36
C SER A 358 19.48 3.05 28.39
N SER A 359 18.32 3.13 29.03
CA SER A 359 17.49 4.34 29.16
C SER A 359 17.65 4.95 30.55
N LEU A 360 17.08 6.15 30.76
CA LEU A 360 17.00 6.82 32.07
C LEU A 360 16.60 5.86 33.22
N TRP A 361 15.71 4.91 32.93
CA TRP A 361 15.20 3.91 33.88
C TRP A 361 16.29 3.03 34.51
N SER A 362 17.44 2.83 33.85
CA SER A 362 18.57 2.09 34.44
C SER A 362 19.38 2.91 35.44
N LYS A 363 19.20 4.23 35.48
CA LYS A 363 19.83 5.15 36.43
C LYS A 363 18.91 5.47 37.62
N ILE A 364 17.64 5.09 37.57
CA ILE A 364 16.67 5.30 38.64
C ILE A 364 16.70 4.09 39.58
N ASN A 365 16.99 4.34 40.86
CA ASN A 365 16.96 3.30 41.88
C ASN A 365 15.52 3.05 42.35
N ILE A 366 14.81 2.15 41.63
CA ILE A 366 13.41 1.82 41.91
C ILE A 366 13.22 1.37 43.37
N LYS A 367 14.18 0.65 43.96
CA LYS A 367 14.06 0.13 45.34
C LYS A 367 14.06 1.24 46.40
N GLU A 368 14.76 2.33 46.15
CA GLU A 368 14.78 3.50 47.04
C GLU A 368 13.44 4.24 46.97
N ILE A 369 12.92 4.39 45.75
CA ILE A 369 11.64 5.05 45.49
C ILE A 369 10.45 4.20 46.01
N GLU A 370 10.49 2.87 45.85
CA GLU A 370 9.49 1.95 46.42
C GLU A 370 9.42 2.07 47.95
N GLY A 371 10.51 2.46 48.62
CA GLY A 371 10.56 2.70 50.06
C GLY A 371 9.92 4.02 50.52
N LEU A 372 9.57 4.93 49.58
CA LEU A 372 8.93 6.22 49.89
C LEU A 372 7.42 6.11 50.13
N PHE A 373 6.82 4.97 49.81
CA PHE A 373 5.38 4.75 49.89
C PHE A 373 5.10 3.44 50.63
N SER A 374 4.09 3.44 51.48
CA SER A 374 3.59 2.28 52.21
C SER A 374 2.35 1.70 51.51
N VAL A 375 1.94 0.48 51.87
CA VAL A 375 0.70 -0.12 51.35
C VAL A 375 -0.53 0.71 51.75
N ASP A 376 -0.47 1.41 52.88
CA ASP A 376 -1.56 2.20 53.42
C ASP A 376 -1.84 3.46 52.58
N ASP A 377 -0.81 4.00 51.91
CA ASP A 377 -0.93 5.14 51.00
C ASP A 377 -1.80 4.82 49.77
N PHE A 378 -2.03 3.53 49.49
CA PHE A 378 -2.81 3.07 48.36
C PHE A 378 -4.24 2.66 48.72
N GLU A 379 -4.66 2.74 49.99
CA GLU A 379 -6.00 2.32 50.44
C GLU A 379 -7.14 3.07 49.74
N ALA A 380 -6.95 4.34 49.40
CA ALA A 380 -7.93 5.14 48.66
C ALA A 380 -8.18 4.64 47.22
N PHE A 381 -7.25 3.83 46.68
CA PHE A 381 -7.30 3.26 45.33
C PHE A 381 -7.67 1.77 45.34
N GLU A 382 -7.96 1.21 46.52
CA GLU A 382 -8.45 -0.14 46.69
C GLU A 382 -9.86 -0.27 46.08
N VAL A 383 -10.02 -1.21 45.16
CA VAL A 383 -11.32 -1.59 44.60
C VAL A 383 -12.07 -2.35 45.69
N LYS A 384 -12.86 -1.63 46.48
CA LYS A 384 -13.77 -2.23 47.46
C LYS A 384 -14.78 -3.10 46.72
N GLU A 385 -14.80 -4.39 47.01
CA GLU A 385 -15.91 -5.25 46.61
C GLU A 385 -17.18 -4.76 47.33
N GLU A 386 -18.08 -4.09 46.59
CA GLU A 386 -19.39 -3.76 47.15
C GLU A 386 -20.14 -5.06 47.47
N LYS A 387 -20.43 -5.27 48.76
CA LYS A 387 -21.42 -6.26 49.21
C LYS A 387 -22.76 -5.98 48.51
N PRO A 388 -23.53 -7.02 48.14
CA PRO A 388 -24.74 -6.87 47.36
C PRO A 388 -25.74 -6.04 48.15
N LYS A 389 -25.95 -4.79 47.74
CA LYS A 389 -27.13 -4.04 48.14
C LYS A 389 -28.30 -4.77 47.50
N THR A 390 -29.19 -5.26 48.37
CA THR A 390 -30.54 -5.72 48.07
C THR A 390 -31.25 -4.69 47.22
N SER A 391 -31.08 -4.79 45.91
CA SER A 391 -32.08 -4.41 44.95
C SER A 391 -32.99 -5.62 44.83
N SER A 392 -34.28 -5.37 44.97
CA SER A 392 -35.34 -6.23 44.46
C SER A 392 -34.87 -7.01 43.23
N VAL A 393 -35.18 -8.30 43.17
CA VAL A 393 -35.14 -9.08 41.93
C VAL A 393 -35.89 -8.31 40.86
N ARG A 394 -35.18 -7.46 40.11
CA ARG A 394 -35.48 -7.25 38.71
C ARG A 394 -34.70 -8.36 38.04
N LEU A 395 -35.44 -9.32 37.49
CA LEU A 395 -34.94 -10.15 36.41
C LEU A 395 -34.04 -9.26 35.56
N ASP A 396 -32.78 -9.65 35.43
CA ASP A 396 -31.88 -9.05 34.46
C ASP A 396 -32.46 -9.46 33.09
N ASN A 397 -33.48 -8.72 32.66
CA ASN A 397 -33.92 -8.66 31.29
C ASN A 397 -32.75 -8.03 30.55
N LYS A 398 -31.71 -8.82 30.27
CA LYS A 398 -30.80 -8.52 29.17
C LYS A 398 -31.73 -8.37 27.98
N ARG A 399 -31.98 -7.11 27.59
CA ARG A 399 -32.74 -6.82 26.39
C ARG A 399 -32.10 -7.65 25.27
N PRO A 400 -32.89 -8.34 24.45
CA PRO A 400 -32.38 -8.97 23.25
C PRO A 400 -31.53 -7.95 22.49
N SER A 401 -30.40 -8.36 21.94
CA SER A 401 -29.49 -7.47 21.22
C SER A 401 -29.05 -8.16 19.94
N VAL A 402 -29.20 -7.45 18.82
CA VAL A 402 -28.74 -7.88 17.51
C VAL A 402 -27.27 -7.48 17.34
N PHE A 403 -26.88 -6.31 17.86
CA PHE A 403 -25.51 -5.85 17.78
C PHE A 403 -24.61 -6.55 18.81
N SER A 404 -23.31 -6.66 18.50
CA SER A 404 -22.32 -7.06 19.51
C SER A 404 -22.31 -6.10 20.71
N GLU A 405 -21.99 -6.60 21.90
CA GLU A 405 -21.94 -5.79 23.14
C GLU A 405 -21.11 -4.50 22.96
N LYS A 406 -19.96 -4.59 22.27
CA LYS A 406 -19.09 -3.44 21.98
C LYS A 406 -19.76 -2.41 21.07
N LYS A 407 -20.44 -2.86 20.01
CA LYS A 407 -21.15 -2.00 19.05
C LYS A 407 -22.36 -1.34 19.70
N SER A 408 -23.19 -2.13 20.40
CA SER A 408 -24.34 -1.63 21.14
C SER A 408 -23.93 -0.60 22.18
N TYR A 409 -22.88 -0.86 22.97
CA TYR A 409 -22.35 0.10 23.95
C TYR A 409 -21.88 1.40 23.29
N ALA A 410 -21.10 1.32 22.20
CA ALA A 410 -20.57 2.49 21.51
C ALA A 410 -21.66 3.37 20.89
N ILE A 411 -22.64 2.78 20.18
CA ILE A 411 -23.76 3.51 19.58
C ILE A 411 -24.62 4.17 20.69
N ASN A 412 -24.92 3.44 21.76
CA ASN A 412 -25.73 3.99 22.85
C ASN A 412 -25.02 5.14 23.59
N ILE A 413 -23.68 5.12 23.67
CA ILE A 413 -22.91 6.27 24.17
C ILE A 413 -23.04 7.47 23.23
N ALA A 414 -22.85 7.26 21.93
CA ALA A 414 -22.94 8.32 20.93
C ALA A 414 -24.34 8.98 20.96
N LEU A 415 -25.38 8.16 20.96
CA LEU A 415 -26.78 8.61 21.04
C LEU A 415 -27.16 9.13 22.43
N GLY A 416 -26.46 8.77 23.50
CA GLY A 416 -26.76 9.22 24.86
C GLY A 416 -26.69 10.74 25.04
N ARG A 417 -25.92 11.44 24.19
CA ARG A 417 -25.82 12.91 24.16
C ARG A 417 -26.91 13.58 23.33
N VAL A 418 -27.59 12.81 22.47
CA VAL A 418 -28.69 13.27 21.63
C VAL A 418 -29.96 13.35 22.47
N LYS A 419 -30.57 14.54 22.56
CA LYS A 419 -31.76 14.79 23.39
C LYS A 419 -33.08 14.68 22.64
N VAL A 420 -33.04 14.36 21.35
CA VAL A 420 -34.23 14.18 20.50
C VAL A 420 -34.61 12.70 20.36
N SER A 421 -35.85 12.44 19.94
CA SER A 421 -36.33 11.09 19.65
C SER A 421 -35.63 10.47 18.44
N ASN A 422 -35.69 9.13 18.28
CA ASN A 422 -35.10 8.45 17.13
C ASN A 422 -35.73 8.91 15.81
N TYR A 423 -37.04 9.15 15.80
CA TYR A 423 -37.76 9.72 14.66
C TYR A 423 -37.26 11.12 14.30
N GLU A 424 -37.15 12.03 15.27
CA GLU A 424 -36.63 13.38 15.03
C GLU A 424 -35.17 13.36 14.55
N LEU A 425 -34.35 12.47 15.11
CA LEU A 425 -32.96 12.28 14.67
C LEU A 425 -32.90 11.80 13.21
N LYS A 426 -33.74 10.82 12.85
CA LYS A 426 -33.88 10.32 11.48
C LYS A 426 -34.27 11.47 10.53
N GLN A 427 -35.30 12.25 10.88
CA GLN A 427 -35.73 13.39 10.05
C GLN A 427 -34.61 14.43 9.90
N THR A 428 -33.88 14.73 10.97
CA THR A 428 -32.74 15.66 10.93
C THR A 428 -31.64 15.17 9.96
N ILE A 429 -31.36 13.87 9.92
CA ILE A 429 -30.40 13.27 9.00
C ILE A 429 -30.90 13.37 7.55
N VAL A 430 -32.17 13.06 7.30
CA VAL A 430 -32.78 13.15 5.96
C VAL A 430 -32.84 14.58 5.44
N GLU A 431 -33.07 15.55 6.32
CA GLU A 431 -33.05 16.98 5.99
C GLU A 431 -31.63 17.52 5.73
N MET A 432 -30.59 16.76 6.09
CA MET A 432 -29.18 17.12 5.87
C MET A 432 -28.83 18.52 6.38
N ARG A 433 -29.18 18.81 7.63
CA ARG A 433 -28.84 20.08 8.28
C ARG A 433 -27.34 20.15 8.60
N ASP A 434 -26.72 21.30 8.32
CA ASP A 434 -25.27 21.48 8.40
C ASP A 434 -24.75 21.67 9.85
N ASP A 435 -25.64 21.70 10.85
CA ASP A 435 -25.34 21.87 12.28
C ASP A 435 -25.16 20.54 13.04
N PHE A 436 -24.97 19.43 12.32
CA PHE A 436 -24.83 18.11 12.89
C PHE A 436 -23.47 17.89 13.57
N ASP A 437 -23.45 17.18 14.70
CA ASP A 437 -22.20 16.81 15.39
C ASP A 437 -21.39 15.82 14.54
N GLU A 438 -20.24 16.26 14.02
CA GLU A 438 -19.32 15.46 13.22
C GLU A 438 -18.97 14.13 13.90
N ASN A 439 -18.73 14.13 15.21
CA ASN A 439 -18.38 12.91 15.93
C ASN A 439 -19.56 11.93 15.99
N LEU A 440 -20.80 12.43 16.12
CA LEU A 440 -21.98 11.57 16.07
C LEU A 440 -22.12 10.93 14.68
N VAL A 441 -21.95 11.68 13.60
CA VAL A 441 -22.00 11.14 12.22
C VAL A 441 -20.94 10.06 12.03
N LYS A 442 -19.69 10.32 12.45
CA LYS A 442 -18.60 9.32 12.39
C LYS A 442 -18.95 8.03 13.11
N GLN A 443 -19.50 8.13 14.33
CA GLN A 443 -19.89 6.94 15.11
C GLN A 443 -21.04 6.16 14.46
N LEU A 444 -22.04 6.86 13.91
CA LEU A 444 -23.17 6.22 13.22
C LEU A 444 -22.73 5.52 11.92
N LEU A 445 -21.81 6.11 11.15
CA LEU A 445 -21.24 5.48 9.96
C LEU A 445 -20.30 4.31 10.31
N PHE A 446 -19.44 4.48 11.30
CA PHE A 446 -18.49 3.43 11.71
C PHE A 446 -19.20 2.19 12.26
N TYR A 447 -20.31 2.41 12.99
CA TYR A 447 -21.15 1.36 13.54
C TYR A 447 -22.45 1.17 12.75
N PHE A 448 -22.46 1.51 11.46
CA PHE A 448 -23.63 1.26 10.62
C PHE A 448 -23.97 -0.24 10.61
N PRO A 449 -25.26 -0.64 10.64
CA PRO A 449 -25.66 -2.05 10.60
C PRO A 449 -25.16 -2.78 9.36
N THR A 450 -24.80 -4.05 9.50
CA THR A 450 -24.60 -4.93 8.33
C THR A 450 -25.94 -5.40 7.76
N ASP A 451 -25.96 -5.90 6.53
CA ASP A 451 -27.17 -6.40 5.89
C ASP A 451 -27.84 -7.50 6.75
N GLU A 452 -27.04 -8.39 7.35
CA GLU A 452 -27.57 -9.40 8.26
C GLU A 452 -28.18 -8.77 9.52
N GLU A 453 -27.55 -7.77 10.12
CA GLU A 453 -28.09 -7.09 11.30
C GLU A 453 -29.38 -6.33 10.97
N ILE A 454 -29.50 -5.76 9.77
CA ILE A 454 -30.73 -5.10 9.28
C ILE A 454 -31.86 -6.12 9.14
N GLU A 455 -31.61 -7.26 8.51
CA GLU A 455 -32.59 -8.35 8.39
C GLU A 455 -33.08 -8.82 9.76
N HIS A 456 -32.17 -9.00 10.73
CA HIS A 456 -32.55 -9.39 12.09
C HIS A 456 -33.35 -8.29 12.80
N LEU A 457 -32.97 -7.02 12.69
CA LEU A 457 -33.72 -5.91 13.28
C LEU A 457 -35.13 -5.76 12.68
N GLN A 458 -35.31 -6.14 11.42
CA GLN A 458 -36.59 -6.09 10.71
C GLN A 458 -37.56 -7.18 11.19
N VAL A 459 -37.07 -8.40 11.45
CA VAL A 459 -37.90 -9.56 11.80
C VAL A 459 -38.16 -9.64 13.31
N THR A 460 -37.29 -9.08 14.14
CA THR A 460 -37.39 -9.18 15.60
C THR A 460 -38.29 -8.09 16.21
N GLU A 461 -39.31 -8.48 16.96
CA GLU A 461 -40.23 -7.56 17.69
C GLU A 461 -39.74 -7.16 19.09
N ASP A 462 -38.54 -7.57 19.49
CA ASP A 462 -37.98 -7.29 20.81
C ASP A 462 -37.78 -5.79 21.09
N LEU A 463 -37.83 -5.44 22.38
CA LEU A 463 -37.47 -4.11 22.88
C LEU A 463 -35.94 -4.02 23.03
N PHE A 464 -35.30 -3.28 22.13
CA PHE A 464 -33.86 -3.16 22.05
C PHE A 464 -33.27 -2.00 22.89
N GLY A 465 -31.96 -1.78 22.80
CA GLY A 465 -31.34 -0.53 23.24
C GLY A 465 -31.60 0.60 22.22
N ARG A 466 -31.45 1.86 22.65
CA ARG A 466 -31.73 3.06 21.83
C ARG A 466 -31.02 3.03 20.46
N GLY A 467 -29.80 2.52 20.39
CA GLY A 467 -29.04 2.39 19.14
C GLY A 467 -29.67 1.44 18.12
N GLU A 468 -30.12 0.28 18.56
CA GLU A 468 -30.81 -0.70 17.71
C GLU A 468 -32.20 -0.20 17.34
N GLU A 469 -32.92 0.44 18.28
CA GLU A 469 -34.21 1.10 18.00
C GLU A 469 -34.08 2.22 16.97
N PHE A 470 -32.98 2.99 16.99
CA PHE A 470 -32.72 4.03 16.00
C PHE A 470 -32.51 3.44 14.60
N PHE A 471 -31.69 2.40 14.46
CA PHE A 471 -31.50 1.77 13.17
C PHE A 471 -32.74 1.02 12.69
N LYS A 472 -33.54 0.47 13.61
CA LYS A 472 -34.85 -0.13 13.30
C LYS A 472 -35.83 0.90 12.71
N GLU A 473 -35.89 2.10 13.26
CA GLU A 473 -36.65 3.25 12.73
C GLU A 473 -36.18 3.67 11.31
N CYS A 474 -34.91 3.38 10.98
CA CYS A 474 -34.31 3.74 9.70
C CYS A 474 -34.43 2.66 8.61
N ILE A 475 -34.93 1.46 8.90
CA ILE A 475 -34.87 0.29 7.99
C ILE A 475 -35.45 0.59 6.61
N ASP A 476 -36.65 1.19 6.54
CA ASP A 476 -37.35 1.45 5.27
C ASP A 476 -36.56 2.36 4.32
N GLU A 477 -35.65 3.15 4.87
CA GLU A 477 -34.88 4.18 4.15
C GLU A 477 -33.37 4.02 4.42
N ILE A 478 -32.92 2.82 4.78
CA ILE A 478 -31.58 2.62 5.38
C ILE A 478 -30.45 3.05 4.45
N GLU A 479 -30.58 2.81 3.14
CA GLU A 479 -29.61 3.25 2.13
C GLU A 479 -29.63 4.79 1.96
N MET A 480 -30.80 5.42 2.05
CA MET A 480 -30.90 6.89 2.05
C MET A 480 -30.20 7.47 3.28
N ILE A 481 -30.48 6.92 4.46
CA ILE A 481 -29.85 7.35 5.72
C ILE A 481 -28.34 7.22 5.65
N LYS A 482 -27.83 6.11 5.12
CA LYS A 482 -26.39 5.90 4.93
C LYS A 482 -25.77 6.98 4.05
N ARG A 483 -26.41 7.32 2.93
CA ARG A 483 -25.93 8.38 2.02
C ARG A 483 -26.04 9.77 2.62
N CYS A 484 -27.13 10.09 3.31
CA CYS A 484 -27.27 11.33 4.06
C CYS A 484 -26.17 11.48 5.11
N LEU A 485 -25.82 10.39 5.81
CA LEU A 485 -24.71 10.40 6.76
C LEU A 485 -23.36 10.63 6.08
N TYR A 486 -23.10 10.03 4.90
CA TYR A 486 -21.89 10.35 4.12
C TYR A 486 -21.85 11.80 3.66
N TYR A 487 -22.98 12.35 3.18
CA TYR A 487 -23.10 13.76 2.84
C TYR A 487 -22.84 14.65 4.06
N LEU A 488 -23.48 14.38 5.20
CA LEU A 488 -23.29 15.16 6.43
C LEU A 488 -21.85 15.08 6.92
N TYR A 489 -21.21 13.92 6.80
CA TYR A 489 -19.81 13.78 7.16
C TYR A 489 -18.92 14.59 6.22
N PHE A 490 -19.15 14.50 4.92
CA PHE A 490 -18.48 15.32 3.92
C PHE A 490 -18.68 16.82 4.22
N ALA A 491 -19.91 17.29 4.39
CA ALA A 491 -20.23 18.70 4.60
C ALA A 491 -19.61 19.26 5.89
N THR A 492 -19.62 18.49 6.98
CA THR A 492 -19.02 18.92 8.26
C THR A 492 -17.50 18.92 8.24
N SER A 493 -16.88 17.99 7.51
CA SER A 493 -15.42 17.95 7.29
C SER A 493 -14.97 18.94 6.21
N PHE A 494 -15.83 19.28 5.25
CA PHE A 494 -15.55 20.23 4.18
C PHE A 494 -15.69 21.67 4.68
N LYS A 495 -14.78 22.07 5.57
CA LYS A 495 -14.60 23.47 5.97
C LYS A 495 -13.77 24.17 4.90
N ASP A 496 -14.37 24.33 3.73
CA ASP A 496 -13.75 24.79 2.48
C ASP A 496 -12.78 25.97 2.68
N GLN A 497 -13.16 27.00 3.44
CA GLN A 497 -12.33 28.16 3.73
C GLN A 497 -11.08 27.83 4.57
N CYS A 498 -11.19 26.92 5.53
CA CYS A 498 -10.06 26.47 6.33
C CYS A 498 -9.09 25.64 5.48
N LEU A 499 -9.62 24.70 4.70
CA LEU A 499 -8.82 23.83 3.83
C LEU A 499 -8.12 24.62 2.71
N MET A 500 -8.83 25.53 2.02
CA MET A 500 -8.23 26.38 0.98
C MET A 500 -7.14 27.28 1.55
N ASN A 501 -7.31 27.84 2.74
CA ASN A 501 -6.29 28.66 3.39
C ASN A 501 -5.04 27.82 3.72
N THR A 502 -5.22 26.65 4.34
CA THR A 502 -4.11 25.72 4.64
C THR A 502 -3.36 25.34 3.37
N LEU A 503 -4.07 24.96 2.30
CA LEU A 503 -3.47 24.61 1.01
C LEU A 503 -2.75 25.80 0.36
N SER A 504 -3.29 27.01 0.45
CA SER A 504 -2.66 28.22 -0.09
C SER A 504 -1.35 28.54 0.62
N ILE A 505 -1.34 28.47 1.96
CA ILE A 505 -0.16 28.72 2.77
C ILE A 505 0.92 27.68 2.48
N LEU A 506 0.58 26.39 2.42
CA LEU A 506 1.53 25.34 2.07
C LEU A 506 2.07 25.49 0.65
N ARG A 507 1.22 25.84 -0.31
CA ARG A 507 1.65 26.12 -1.68
C ARG A 507 2.67 27.26 -1.71
N GLU A 508 2.34 28.41 -1.13
CA GLU A 508 3.24 29.56 -1.07
C GLU A 508 4.55 29.21 -0.37
N TYR A 509 4.47 28.48 0.75
CA TYR A 509 5.62 28.01 1.49
C TYR A 509 6.58 27.20 0.61
N TYR A 510 6.09 26.17 -0.08
CA TYR A 510 6.93 25.36 -0.95
C TYR A 510 7.45 26.14 -2.17
N GLU A 511 6.63 26.99 -2.80
CA GLU A 511 7.09 27.86 -3.91
C GLU A 511 8.21 28.81 -3.47
N VAL A 512 8.11 29.38 -2.26
CA VAL A 512 9.13 30.26 -1.69
C VAL A 512 10.43 29.49 -1.45
N LEU A 513 10.37 28.29 -0.87
CA LEU A 513 11.56 27.46 -0.64
C LEU A 513 12.34 27.17 -1.93
N LEU A 514 11.61 26.86 -3.02
CA LEU A 514 12.21 26.55 -4.32
C LEU A 514 12.80 27.79 -5.01
N ARG A 515 12.15 28.96 -4.88
CA ARG A 515 12.55 30.19 -5.59
C ARG A 515 13.54 31.08 -4.85
N SER A 516 13.68 30.95 -3.52
CA SER A 516 14.49 31.89 -2.73
C SER A 516 15.97 31.80 -3.10
N ASN A 517 16.44 32.83 -3.81
CA ASN A 517 17.84 32.94 -4.22
C ASN A 517 18.76 33.24 -3.03
N GLU A 518 18.28 33.99 -2.04
CA GLU A 518 19.06 34.31 -0.85
C GLU A 518 19.23 33.08 0.06
N LEU A 519 18.22 32.19 0.15
CA LEU A 519 18.36 30.90 0.85
C LEU A 519 19.41 30.03 0.16
N ARG A 520 19.31 29.89 -1.17
CA ARG A 520 20.28 29.15 -1.97
C ARG A 520 21.70 29.70 -1.80
N LYS A 521 21.84 31.03 -1.78
CA LYS A 521 23.12 31.72 -1.57
C LYS A 521 23.67 31.45 -0.18
N PHE A 522 22.84 31.51 0.86
CA PHE A 522 23.24 31.18 2.23
C PHE A 522 23.79 29.75 2.30
N LEU A 523 23.03 28.77 1.81
CA LEU A 523 23.43 27.36 1.81
C LEU A 523 24.72 27.13 1.02
N GLY A 524 24.86 27.76 -0.15
CA GLY A 524 26.07 27.68 -0.97
C GLY A 524 27.31 28.28 -0.30
N VAL A 525 27.17 29.44 0.36
CA VAL A 525 28.27 30.06 1.13
C VAL A 525 28.62 29.18 2.34
N ALA A 526 27.62 28.67 3.06
CA ALA A 526 27.82 27.77 4.19
C ALA A 526 28.58 26.50 3.78
N LEU A 527 28.23 25.89 2.64
CA LEU A 527 28.91 24.71 2.10
C LEU A 527 30.36 25.03 1.75
N ALA A 528 30.60 26.14 1.05
CA ALA A 528 31.95 26.55 0.64
C ALA A 528 32.85 26.83 1.85
N VAL A 529 32.33 27.53 2.86
CA VAL A 529 33.07 27.82 4.08
C VAL A 529 33.29 26.55 4.91
N GLY A 530 32.29 25.70 5.04
CA GLY A 530 32.41 24.40 5.72
C GLY A 530 33.48 23.52 5.08
N ASN A 531 33.48 23.40 3.74
CA ASN A 531 34.50 22.65 3.00
C ASN A 531 35.91 23.23 3.16
N TYR A 532 36.04 24.56 3.20
CA TYR A 532 37.33 25.21 3.45
C TYR A 532 37.84 24.92 4.87
N LEU A 533 36.96 25.01 5.88
CA LEU A 533 37.31 24.76 7.28
C LEU A 533 37.63 23.28 7.55
N ASN A 534 36.96 22.36 6.84
CA ASN A 534 37.13 20.92 7.00
C ASN A 534 38.19 20.32 6.05
N MET A 535 38.98 21.17 5.39
CA MET A 535 40.01 20.73 4.44
C MET A 535 41.00 19.76 5.10
N GLY A 536 41.21 18.60 4.48
CA GLY A 536 42.09 17.54 5.01
C GLY A 536 41.43 16.60 6.02
N SER A 537 40.14 16.74 6.29
CA SER A 537 39.34 15.79 7.07
C SER A 537 38.36 15.01 6.18
N PHE A 538 37.76 13.94 6.72
CA PHE A 538 36.69 13.20 6.04
C PHE A 538 35.39 14.01 5.89
N LEU A 539 35.28 15.18 6.55
CA LEU A 539 34.13 16.09 6.49
C LEU A 539 34.31 17.21 5.45
N GLY A 540 35.44 17.26 4.75
CA GLY A 540 35.68 18.18 3.63
C GLY A 540 35.21 17.60 2.30
N ASN A 541 35.27 18.40 1.23
CA ASN A 541 34.82 18.03 -0.13
C ASN A 541 33.38 17.50 -0.19
N ALA A 542 32.49 17.98 0.70
CA ALA A 542 31.08 17.67 0.65
C ALA A 542 30.43 18.34 -0.58
N GLU A 543 29.52 17.64 -1.25
CA GLU A 543 28.73 18.16 -2.37
C GLU A 543 27.43 18.86 -1.89
N GLY A 544 27.04 18.63 -0.64
CA GLY A 544 25.88 19.23 0.02
C GLY A 544 25.84 18.87 1.50
N PHE A 545 24.89 19.45 2.24
CA PHE A 545 24.62 19.13 3.64
C PHE A 545 23.11 19.25 3.93
N THR A 546 22.63 18.56 4.96
CA THR A 546 21.23 18.62 5.40
C THR A 546 21.00 19.73 6.42
N MET A 547 19.75 20.15 6.59
CA MET A 547 19.35 21.20 7.51
C MET A 547 19.73 20.94 8.98
N ASP A 548 20.04 19.70 9.34
CA ASP A 548 20.64 19.34 10.64
C ASP A 548 21.99 20.00 10.92
N SER A 549 22.69 20.50 9.89
CA SER A 549 23.95 21.22 10.07
C SER A 549 23.75 22.69 10.50
N ILE A 550 22.53 23.23 10.35
CA ILE A 550 22.22 24.63 10.64
C ILE A 550 22.53 25.01 12.10
N PRO A 551 22.07 24.27 13.14
CA PRO A 551 22.39 24.61 14.52
C PRO A 551 23.90 24.71 14.78
N THR A 552 24.68 23.80 14.21
CA THR A 552 26.14 23.82 14.32
C THR A 552 26.75 25.06 13.66
N ILE A 553 26.23 25.47 12.49
CA ILE A 553 26.67 26.71 11.81
C ILE A 553 26.34 27.95 12.65
N LEU A 554 25.17 27.99 13.29
CA LEU A 554 24.73 29.09 14.14
C LEU A 554 25.60 29.23 15.41
N GLU A 555 26.02 28.11 15.99
CA GLU A 555 26.77 28.07 17.24
C GLU A 555 28.30 28.18 17.06
N ALA A 556 28.84 27.84 15.88
CA ALA A 556 30.27 27.81 15.63
C ALA A 556 30.94 29.18 15.81
N LYS A 557 31.85 29.24 16.81
CA LYS A 557 32.63 30.44 17.17
C LYS A 557 34.08 30.06 17.50
N ASN A 558 35.03 30.91 17.13
CA ASN A 558 36.44 30.79 17.53
C ASN A 558 37.05 32.17 17.76
N ASN A 559 37.69 32.40 18.91
CA ASN A 559 38.29 33.69 19.30
C ASN A 559 37.38 34.90 18.98
N ASP A 560 36.14 34.87 19.47
CA ASP A 560 35.07 35.86 19.25
C ASP A 560 34.55 36.03 17.81
N ALA A 561 35.13 35.32 16.83
CA ALA A 561 34.61 35.29 15.46
C ALA A 561 33.50 34.23 15.31
N SER A 562 32.30 34.67 14.89
CA SER A 562 31.16 33.79 14.60
C SER A 562 31.10 33.40 13.12
N LEU A 563 30.98 32.10 12.86
CA LEU A 563 30.82 31.56 11.51
C LEU A 563 29.52 32.06 10.86
N PHE A 564 28.42 32.04 11.61
CA PHE A 564 27.15 32.57 11.16
C PHE A 564 27.24 34.04 10.73
N ARG A 565 27.79 34.94 11.57
CA ARG A 565 27.96 36.36 11.19
C ARG A 565 28.87 36.56 9.97
N PHE A 566 29.84 35.66 9.76
CA PHE A 566 30.66 35.69 8.56
C PHE A 566 29.86 35.36 7.30
N ILE A 567 29.00 34.33 7.36
CA ILE A 567 28.13 33.91 6.24
C ILE A 567 27.03 34.93 6.00
N GLU A 568 26.37 35.41 7.06
CA GLU A 568 25.29 36.41 7.03
C GLU A 568 25.69 37.67 6.25
N ARG A 569 26.91 38.17 6.45
CA ARG A 569 27.46 39.34 5.71
C ARG A 569 27.61 39.13 4.19
N ARG A 570 27.34 37.93 3.67
CA ARG A 570 27.41 37.60 2.24
C ARG A 570 26.03 37.47 1.59
N ILE A 571 24.96 37.50 2.39
CA ILE A 571 23.57 37.42 1.93
C ILE A 571 22.81 38.72 2.26
N ASN A 572 21.66 38.91 1.64
CA ASN A 572 20.71 39.94 2.05
C ASN A 572 19.73 39.37 3.08
N ALA A 573 20.12 39.39 4.35
CA ALA A 573 19.34 38.83 5.46
C ALA A 573 17.92 39.40 5.54
N ARG A 574 17.72 40.70 5.26
CA ARG A 574 16.39 41.32 5.26
C ARG A 574 15.50 40.77 4.15
N THR A 575 16.03 40.62 2.94
CA THR A 575 15.29 39.98 1.84
C THR A 575 14.93 38.55 2.19
N LEU A 576 15.87 37.78 2.74
CA LEU A 576 15.65 36.38 3.10
C LEU A 576 14.55 36.20 4.16
N VAL A 577 14.59 36.99 5.24
CA VAL A 577 13.56 36.96 6.31
C VAL A 577 12.19 37.35 5.76
N ASN A 578 12.12 38.36 4.88
CA ASN A 578 10.86 38.78 4.27
C ASN A 578 10.30 37.72 3.31
N GLU A 579 11.16 37.07 2.51
CA GLU A 579 10.76 36.00 1.59
C GLU A 579 10.23 34.79 2.37
N LEU A 580 10.91 34.39 3.45
CA LEU A 580 10.60 33.18 4.21
C LEU A 580 9.67 33.40 5.41
N PHE A 581 8.99 34.54 5.50
CA PHE A 581 8.07 34.81 6.62
C PHE A 581 6.97 33.74 6.74
N ILE A 582 6.50 33.22 5.60
CA ILE A 582 5.46 32.18 5.50
C ILE A 582 5.82 30.87 6.22
N VAL A 583 7.12 30.61 6.47
CA VAL A 583 7.60 29.42 7.18
C VAL A 583 6.97 29.29 8.57
N HIS A 584 6.78 30.41 9.30
CA HIS A 584 6.18 30.39 10.64
C HIS A 584 4.69 30.03 10.63
N GLU A 585 3.99 30.32 9.54
CA GLU A 585 2.58 29.94 9.38
C GLU A 585 2.47 28.49 8.94
N ALA A 586 3.29 28.08 7.97
CA ALA A 586 3.33 26.71 7.45
C ALA A 586 3.77 25.70 8.52
N SER A 587 4.67 26.05 9.43
CA SER A 587 5.15 25.15 10.48
C SER A 587 4.10 24.75 11.52
N ARG A 588 2.94 25.43 11.53
CA ARG A 588 1.80 25.08 12.38
C ARG A 588 0.92 23.99 11.75
N MET A 589 1.20 23.65 10.50
CA MET A 589 0.44 22.70 9.70
C MET A 589 1.19 21.38 9.64
N ASN A 590 0.46 20.28 9.73
CA ASN A 590 1.03 18.95 9.56
C ASN A 590 0.58 18.38 8.21
N PHE A 591 1.52 18.23 7.28
CA PHE A 591 1.22 17.84 5.91
C PHE A 591 0.67 16.41 5.82
N GLU A 592 1.21 15.47 6.60
CA GLU A 592 0.74 14.08 6.63
C GLU A 592 -0.70 14.00 7.14
N ALA A 593 -1.02 14.73 8.22
CA ALA A 593 -2.38 14.80 8.76
C ALA A 593 -3.35 15.41 7.75
N LEU A 594 -2.95 16.45 7.02
CA LEU A 594 -3.74 17.05 5.96
C LEU A 594 -4.03 16.06 4.83
N CYS A 595 -3.05 15.23 4.45
CA CYS A 595 -3.26 14.20 3.43
C CYS A 595 -4.31 13.18 3.86
N VAL A 596 -4.25 12.72 5.11
CA VAL A 596 -5.25 11.80 5.68
C VAL A 596 -6.64 12.44 5.72
N GLU A 597 -6.73 13.71 6.12
CA GLU A 597 -7.99 14.46 6.17
C GLU A 597 -8.61 14.60 4.77
N ILE A 598 -7.81 14.94 3.75
CA ILE A 598 -8.28 15.08 2.37
C ILE A 598 -8.64 13.73 1.74
N ASP A 599 -7.92 12.66 2.04
CA ASP A 599 -8.28 11.31 1.56
C ASP A 599 -9.61 10.83 2.16
N GLU A 600 -9.85 11.10 3.44
CA GLU A 600 -11.13 10.84 4.08
C GLU A 600 -12.26 11.69 3.47
N LEU A 601 -12.00 12.97 3.23
CA LEU A 601 -12.91 13.89 2.54
C LEU A 601 -13.28 13.36 1.14
N LYS A 602 -12.29 12.95 0.33
CA LYS A 602 -12.50 12.38 -1.02
C LYS A 602 -13.33 11.11 -0.96
N LYS A 603 -13.06 10.23 0.00
CA LYS A 603 -13.86 9.01 0.20
C LYS A 603 -15.31 9.34 0.54
N ASN A 604 -15.54 10.29 1.45
CA ASN A 604 -16.90 10.69 1.83
C ASN A 604 -17.64 11.34 0.66
N TYR A 605 -16.95 12.18 -0.12
CA TYR A 605 -17.46 12.78 -1.35
C TYR A 605 -17.97 11.72 -2.34
N ILE A 606 -17.15 10.71 -2.64
CA ILE A 606 -17.50 9.63 -3.58
C ILE A 606 -18.69 8.80 -3.07
N ASN A 607 -18.78 8.55 -1.75
CA ASN A 607 -19.89 7.78 -1.19
C ASN A 607 -21.20 8.57 -1.10
N ALA A 608 -21.12 9.90 -1.08
CA ALA A 608 -22.28 10.79 -1.15
C ALA A 608 -22.72 11.07 -2.61
N ASN A 609 -21.76 11.20 -3.53
CA ASN A 609 -21.98 11.53 -4.94
C ASN A 609 -22.47 10.30 -5.74
N GLY A 610 -23.33 10.51 -6.74
CA GLY A 610 -23.97 9.40 -7.47
C GLY A 610 -25.16 8.79 -6.73
N SER A 611 -25.75 9.57 -5.82
CA SER A 611 -26.94 9.17 -5.11
C SER A 611 -28.17 9.24 -6.01
N SER A 612 -28.99 8.19 -6.00
CA SER A 612 -30.34 8.18 -6.60
C SER A 612 -31.31 9.17 -5.94
N PHE A 613 -30.92 9.80 -4.82
CA PHE A 613 -31.73 10.77 -4.10
C PHE A 613 -31.43 12.19 -4.59
N ALA A 614 -32.38 12.79 -5.31
CA ALA A 614 -32.23 14.08 -5.98
C ALA A 614 -31.73 15.21 -5.08
N ARG A 615 -32.19 15.28 -3.82
CA ARG A 615 -31.76 16.30 -2.86
C ARG A 615 -30.27 16.21 -2.49
N ILE A 616 -29.73 15.00 -2.40
CA ILE A 616 -28.30 14.81 -2.14
C ILE A 616 -27.53 15.27 -3.37
N GLN A 617 -27.96 14.85 -4.57
CA GLN A 617 -27.29 15.21 -5.81
C GLN A 617 -27.29 16.74 -6.05
N GLU A 618 -28.41 17.43 -5.79
CA GLU A 618 -28.49 18.89 -5.91
C GLU A 618 -27.48 19.61 -5.02
N LYS A 619 -27.37 19.22 -3.74
CA LYS A 619 -26.36 19.78 -2.83
C LYS A 619 -24.93 19.43 -3.25
N MET A 620 -24.70 18.23 -3.76
CA MET A 620 -23.38 17.81 -4.26
C MET A 620 -22.97 18.60 -5.51
N ASP A 621 -23.89 18.82 -6.45
CA ASP A 621 -23.66 19.60 -7.66
C ASP A 621 -23.35 21.07 -7.34
N GLU A 622 -23.97 21.64 -6.30
CA GLU A 622 -23.67 22.99 -5.81
C GLU A 622 -22.23 23.10 -5.25
N ILE A 623 -21.77 22.07 -4.53
CA ILE A 623 -20.45 22.05 -3.87
C ILE A 623 -19.32 21.61 -4.83
N GLN A 624 -19.64 20.83 -5.87
CA GLN A 624 -18.69 20.21 -6.81
C GLN A 624 -17.60 21.18 -7.30
N PRO A 625 -17.88 22.42 -7.77
CA PRO A 625 -16.84 23.32 -8.26
C PRO A 625 -15.81 23.72 -7.18
N ARG A 626 -16.28 23.89 -5.93
CA ARG A 626 -15.41 24.23 -4.79
C ARG A 626 -14.58 23.02 -4.37
N TYR A 627 -15.19 21.84 -4.35
CA TYR A 627 -14.50 20.59 -4.08
C TYR A 627 -13.39 20.30 -5.10
N ASP A 628 -13.67 20.50 -6.39
CA ASP A 628 -12.69 20.32 -7.47
C ASP A 628 -11.51 21.30 -7.31
N THR A 629 -11.81 22.55 -6.93
CA THR A 629 -10.77 23.55 -6.65
C THR A 629 -9.85 23.09 -5.50
N VAL A 630 -10.42 22.60 -4.39
CA VAL A 630 -9.65 22.06 -3.27
C VAL A 630 -8.80 20.86 -3.69
N CYS A 631 -9.35 19.95 -4.52
CA CYS A 631 -8.61 18.80 -5.03
C CYS A 631 -7.42 19.21 -5.91
N LEU A 632 -7.62 20.18 -6.81
CA LEU A 632 -6.54 20.71 -7.67
C LEU A 632 -5.46 21.41 -6.84
N MET A 633 -5.84 22.22 -5.85
CA MET A 633 -4.89 22.85 -4.93
C MET A 633 -4.11 21.82 -4.13
N TYR A 634 -4.76 20.76 -3.67
CA TYR A 634 -4.11 19.66 -2.96
C TYR A 634 -3.09 18.92 -3.85
N GLU A 635 -3.45 18.61 -5.09
CA GLU A 635 -2.51 17.97 -6.03
C GLU A 635 -1.28 18.84 -6.31
N ASP A 636 -1.47 20.16 -6.41
CA ASP A 636 -0.40 21.14 -6.55
C ASP A 636 0.52 21.15 -5.31
N VAL A 637 -0.05 21.21 -4.10
CA VAL A 637 0.69 21.19 -2.84
C VAL A 637 1.47 19.89 -2.66
N VAL A 638 0.89 18.73 -2.98
CA VAL A 638 1.56 17.42 -2.92
C VAL A 638 2.74 17.37 -3.90
N ARG A 639 2.55 17.88 -5.12
CA ARG A 639 3.62 17.99 -6.11
C ARG A 639 4.77 18.86 -5.57
N LEU A 640 4.45 20.05 -5.05
CA LEU A 640 5.42 21.00 -4.54
C LEU A 640 6.16 20.48 -3.29
N HIS A 641 5.48 19.77 -2.38
CA HIS A 641 6.11 19.11 -1.23
C HIS A 641 7.19 18.12 -1.68
N ARG A 642 6.86 17.28 -2.68
CA ARG A 642 7.83 16.33 -3.25
C ARG A 642 8.99 17.04 -3.95
N GLU A 643 8.71 18.07 -4.76
CA GLU A 643 9.73 18.85 -5.44
C GLU A 643 10.68 19.53 -4.45
N CYS A 644 10.17 20.06 -3.33
CA CYS A 644 11.01 20.56 -2.24
C CYS A 644 11.89 19.46 -1.65
N GLY A 645 11.32 18.29 -1.35
CA GLY A 645 12.10 17.17 -0.81
C GLY A 645 13.24 16.73 -1.73
N GLU A 646 12.98 16.67 -3.04
CA GLU A 646 14.01 16.40 -4.06
C GLU A 646 15.04 17.53 -4.16
N TYR A 647 14.60 18.80 -4.09
CA TYR A 647 15.47 19.97 -4.18
C TYR A 647 16.45 20.09 -3.00
N PHE A 648 16.01 19.78 -1.78
CA PHE A 648 16.88 19.79 -0.59
C PHE A 648 17.60 18.45 -0.36
N GLY A 649 17.12 17.36 -0.96
CA GLY A 649 17.68 16.02 -0.76
C GLY A 649 17.34 15.41 0.60
N GLU A 650 16.31 15.93 1.28
CA GLU A 650 15.82 15.46 2.58
C GLU A 650 14.30 15.66 2.71
N SER A 651 13.66 15.03 3.71
CA SER A 651 12.23 15.20 3.94
C SER A 651 11.90 16.60 4.48
N ILE A 652 10.87 17.23 3.92
CA ILE A 652 10.32 18.49 4.45
C ILE A 652 9.31 18.14 5.54
N ASP A 653 9.83 17.82 6.73
CA ASP A 653 9.06 17.41 7.91
C ASP A 653 9.17 18.44 9.05
N ASP A 654 8.59 18.12 10.20
CA ASP A 654 8.60 18.98 11.39
C ASP A 654 10.02 19.31 11.88
N GLU A 655 11.00 18.43 11.67
CA GLU A 655 12.39 18.66 12.06
C GLU A 655 13.03 19.68 11.10
N PHE A 656 12.88 19.48 9.78
CA PHE A 656 13.31 20.44 8.76
C PHE A 656 12.76 21.85 9.05
N ASN A 657 11.44 21.93 9.30
CA ASN A 657 10.76 23.18 9.61
C ASN A 657 11.31 23.82 10.89
N SER A 658 11.59 23.03 11.92
CA SER A 658 12.19 23.52 13.17
C SER A 658 13.58 24.11 12.96
N ARG A 659 14.41 23.51 12.09
CA ARG A 659 15.72 24.07 11.71
C ARG A 659 15.59 25.38 10.94
N MET A 660 14.63 25.45 10.01
CA MET A 660 14.34 26.67 9.25
C MET A 660 13.88 27.81 10.16
N ILE A 661 12.98 27.55 11.12
CA ILE A 661 12.52 28.55 12.09
C ILE A 661 13.67 29.05 12.95
N LEU A 662 14.48 28.12 13.49
CA LEU A 662 15.65 28.48 14.30
C LEU A 662 16.60 29.42 13.55
N PHE A 663 16.82 29.14 12.26
CA PHE A 663 17.63 29.97 11.37
C PHE A 663 17.03 31.36 11.16
N LEU A 664 15.73 31.45 10.87
CA LEU A 664 15.03 32.71 10.63
C LEU A 664 14.92 33.58 11.89
N ASP A 665 14.67 32.97 13.05
CA ASP A 665 14.66 33.67 14.34
C ASP A 665 16.03 34.27 14.65
N ARG A 666 17.10 33.52 14.37
CA ARG A 666 18.47 33.99 14.57
C ARG A 666 18.83 35.15 13.64
N LEU A 667 18.45 35.06 12.36
CA LEU A 667 18.62 36.16 11.39
C LEU A 667 17.82 37.40 11.78
N SER A 668 16.59 37.23 12.25
CA SER A 668 15.73 38.35 12.64
C SER A 668 16.27 39.08 13.86
N HIS A 669 16.79 38.34 14.84
CA HIS A 669 17.43 38.94 16.02
C HIS A 669 18.64 39.82 15.64
N ASP A 670 19.52 39.34 14.77
CA ASP A 670 20.74 40.06 14.38
C ASP A 670 20.46 41.26 13.43
N LEU A 671 19.25 41.38 12.86
CA LEU A 671 18.78 42.57 12.15
C LEU A 671 18.27 43.70 13.07
N HIS A 672 17.98 43.38 14.33
CA HIS A 672 17.45 44.31 15.33
C HIS A 672 18.51 44.82 16.33
N GLU A 673 19.66 44.13 16.43
CA GLU A 673 20.88 44.61 17.10
C GLU A 673 21.74 45.49 16.18
#